data_AF-A0A2H3I275-F1
#
_entry.id   AF-A0A2H3I275-F1
#
_cell.length_a   1.000
_cell.length_b   1.000
_cell.length_c   1.000
_cell.angle_alpha   90.00
_cell.angle_beta   90.00
_cell.angle_gamma   90.00
#
_symmetry.space_group_name_H-M   'P 1'
#
loop_
_entity.id
_entity.type
_entity.pdbx_description
1 polymer ?
#
loop_
_entity_poly.entity_id
_entity_poly.type
_entity_poly.pdbx_seq_one_letter_code
_entity_poly.pdbx_strand_id
1 'polypeptide(L)'
;MLIGICGGICAGKHAIAEYLIREQGFELLQLATKNPLHISNEPKDPVRLEDSERESLPSRKHETVFDTVDSLLEFVTKQWTGRWVTTDIWDHTTLDRLLQRPFFLLVSVDAPVSLRWQRFRDRCTRQKINPPDLEEFVLWNDKHLYDREIGRAYLTDRAQVRLFNASSSLEELHAALEKLDLSNDERLRPTWDQYFMQLASLAAQRSNCMKRRVGCVIVRDRRVISTGYNGTPRNITNCNEGGCPRCNRGEGGGAGLSTCLCIHAEENALLEAGRERIREGAILYCDTCPCLTCTVKIAQVGISEVVYSKSYNMDKESAAILKAAGVQLRQFSPPPNGLTYLQHPEQSNALPILTNLFEVYELNSQIQKGQTAMPSVHLLDYVAGNVRSLVNAINKVGYDVEWIKSPEEVRNADTLILPGVGHFGHCLSQLSAGGFLEPIKEHINSGKRFMGICVGLQALFEGSEEDPQTPGLGLIPSRLRKFDDSSKSVPHIGWNSAKTSHNEGSQTSSIYGLREESKYYYVHSYAAPYEPGVLEKQGWSVATAHYGEEEFIGAIARGNVFATQFHPEKSGQAGLRTIRAFLDGQLSEKHETSLPSSERRDGLTRRVIACLDVRTNDQGDLVVTKGDQYDVREKSASGGQVRNLGKPVDMAKKYYEQGADEVTFLNITSFRNCPLQDLPMLEILRRTSETVFVPLTIGGGIREMTDTDGTQISALDVAKMYFQSGADKVSIGSDAVIAAEEYYQNGKKLSGKTAIEQISKAYGNQAVVVSVDPKRVYVSGPEATTHHTIKTKFPDANGQDTCWYQCTVKGGREMRDIDVRQLVQAVEAMGAGEILLNCIDKDGSNSGFDHELIQDVKDAIKIPVIASSGAGKPAHFEDVFAKTTTDAALGAGMVRFY
;
A
#
# COMPACT_ATOMS: atom_id res chain seq x y z
N MET A 1 6.53 -36.29 -22.96
CA MET A 1 5.92 -34.97 -22.69
C MET A 1 5.72 -34.19 -23.98
N LEU A 2 4.54 -33.62 -24.21
CA LEU A 2 4.26 -32.67 -25.29
C LEU A 2 3.91 -31.30 -24.70
N ILE A 3 4.69 -30.27 -25.00
CA ILE A 3 4.46 -28.89 -24.56
C ILE A 3 3.87 -28.08 -25.71
N GLY A 4 2.67 -27.54 -25.48
CA GLY A 4 2.05 -26.54 -26.35
C GLY A 4 2.32 -25.14 -25.82
N ILE A 5 2.79 -24.21 -26.66
CA ILE A 5 3.04 -22.83 -26.25
C ILE A 5 2.14 -21.86 -27.02
N CYS A 6 1.32 -21.10 -26.30
CA CYS A 6 0.50 -20.02 -26.84
C CYS A 6 0.90 -18.67 -26.21
N GLY A 7 0.50 -17.55 -26.80
CA GLY A 7 0.83 -16.23 -26.25
C GLY A 7 0.58 -15.07 -27.20
N GLY A 8 0.64 -13.86 -26.65
CA GLY A 8 0.45 -12.61 -27.38
C GLY A 8 1.60 -12.30 -28.35
N ILE A 9 1.36 -11.32 -29.23
CA ILE A 9 2.35 -10.84 -30.21
C ILE A 9 3.63 -10.43 -29.48
N CYS A 10 4.78 -11.00 -29.85
CA CYS A 10 6.10 -10.74 -29.25
C CYS A 10 6.23 -11.00 -27.72
N ALA A 11 5.39 -11.88 -27.16
CA ALA A 11 5.50 -12.31 -25.76
C ALA A 11 6.69 -13.24 -25.46
N GLY A 12 7.32 -13.83 -26.48
CA GLY A 12 8.49 -14.72 -26.33
C GLY A 12 8.21 -16.22 -26.49
N LYS A 13 7.06 -16.60 -27.07
CA LYS A 13 6.69 -18.01 -27.28
C LYS A 13 7.74 -18.84 -28.04
N HIS A 14 8.34 -18.27 -29.10
CA HIS A 14 9.34 -18.97 -29.92
C HIS A 14 10.68 -19.07 -29.18
N ALA A 15 11.10 -18.02 -28.48
CA ALA A 15 12.29 -18.06 -27.63
C ALA A 15 12.21 -19.16 -26.56
N ILE A 16 11.03 -19.39 -25.96
CA ILE A 16 10.83 -20.49 -25.01
C ILE A 16 10.88 -21.86 -25.71
N ALA A 17 10.26 -21.99 -26.89
CA ALA A 17 10.37 -23.22 -27.67
C ALA A 17 11.83 -23.52 -28.06
N GLU A 18 12.60 -22.49 -28.44
CA GLU A 18 14.01 -22.60 -28.79
C GLU A 18 14.85 -23.03 -27.59
N TYR A 19 14.60 -22.46 -26.40
CA TYR A 19 15.20 -22.89 -25.15
C TYR A 19 14.93 -24.38 -24.87
N LEU A 20 13.68 -24.85 -25.00
CA LEU A 20 13.33 -26.25 -24.79
C LEU A 20 14.06 -27.19 -25.77
N ILE A 21 14.22 -26.76 -27.02
CA ILE A 21 14.91 -27.54 -28.05
C ILE A 21 16.42 -27.62 -27.77
N ARG A 22 17.06 -26.48 -27.52
CA ARG A 22 18.52 -26.38 -27.35
C ARG A 22 18.99 -26.93 -26.02
N GLU A 23 18.33 -26.55 -24.93
CA GLU A 23 18.80 -26.82 -23.57
C GLU A 23 18.14 -28.06 -22.94
N GLN A 24 16.94 -28.44 -23.40
CA GLN A 24 16.17 -29.54 -22.80
C GLN A 24 15.86 -30.71 -23.76
N GLY A 25 16.39 -30.68 -24.98
CA GLY A 25 16.33 -31.79 -25.94
C GLY A 25 14.92 -32.07 -26.47
N PHE A 26 14.05 -31.05 -26.55
CA PHE A 26 12.74 -31.18 -27.19
C PHE A 26 12.85 -31.13 -28.71
N GLU A 27 11.98 -31.85 -29.42
CA GLU A 27 11.83 -31.75 -30.87
C GLU A 27 10.58 -30.94 -31.24
N LEU A 28 10.72 -30.05 -32.22
CA LEU A 28 9.64 -29.19 -32.69
C LEU A 28 8.70 -29.96 -33.64
N LEU A 29 7.42 -30.00 -33.29
CA LEU A 29 6.36 -30.54 -34.15
C LEU A 29 5.52 -29.40 -34.72
N GLN A 30 5.32 -29.44 -36.03
CA GLN A 30 4.60 -28.40 -36.77
C GLN A 30 3.30 -28.94 -37.36
N LEU A 31 2.29 -28.07 -37.44
CA LEU A 31 1.04 -28.36 -38.15
C LEU A 31 1.02 -27.58 -39.47
N ALA A 32 0.99 -28.31 -40.59
CA ALA A 32 0.82 -27.73 -41.92
C ALA A 32 -0.57 -27.09 -41.99
N THR A 33 -0.61 -25.77 -42.13
CA THR A 33 -1.86 -25.03 -42.15
C THR A 33 -2.69 -25.34 -43.40
N LYS A 34 -3.95 -25.75 -43.20
CA LYS A 34 -5.06 -25.46 -44.14
C LYS A 34 -5.81 -24.25 -43.59
N ASN A 35 -5.68 -23.11 -44.28
CA ASN A 35 -6.36 -21.86 -43.98
C ASN A 35 -7.88 -22.00 -44.24
N PRO A 36 -8.74 -21.67 -43.27
CA PRO A 36 -9.71 -20.60 -43.54
C PRO A 36 -9.92 -19.69 -42.31
N LEU A 37 -9.83 -18.37 -42.51
CA LEU A 37 -9.97 -17.26 -41.54
C LEU A 37 -8.69 -16.78 -40.83
N HIS A 38 -7.50 -17.17 -41.30
CA HIS A 38 -6.31 -16.34 -41.04
C HIS A 38 -6.40 -15.06 -41.87
N ILE A 39 -6.25 -13.91 -41.21
CA ILE A 39 -5.92 -12.66 -41.89
C ILE A 39 -4.65 -12.89 -42.71
N SER A 40 -4.81 -12.93 -44.02
CA SER A 40 -3.77 -12.53 -44.96
C SER A 40 -4.41 -11.75 -46.10
N ASN A 41 -3.99 -10.48 -46.21
CA ASN A 41 -3.86 -9.67 -47.43
C ASN A 41 -5.01 -8.76 -47.85
N GLU A 42 -4.99 -7.52 -47.31
CA GLU A 42 -5.20 -6.31 -48.11
C GLU A 42 -4.09 -5.26 -47.80
N PRO A 43 -3.76 -4.35 -48.74
CA PRO A 43 -2.40 -4.12 -49.23
C PRO A 43 -1.67 -2.91 -48.59
N LYS A 44 -1.36 -3.01 -47.30
CA LYS A 44 -0.29 -2.22 -46.64
C LYS A 44 0.66 -3.13 -45.85
N ASP A 45 0.99 -4.24 -46.51
CA ASP A 45 1.66 -5.44 -46.05
C ASP A 45 3.06 -5.15 -45.44
N PRO A 46 3.24 -5.17 -44.11
CA PRO A 46 4.56 -5.33 -43.53
C PRO A 46 4.90 -6.81 -43.73
N VAL A 47 5.49 -7.09 -44.89
CA VAL A 47 6.27 -8.27 -45.25
C VAL A 47 6.32 -9.27 -44.11
N ARG A 48 5.66 -10.43 -44.30
CA ARG A 48 5.92 -11.69 -43.59
C ARG A 48 7.19 -11.61 -42.73
N LEU A 49 7.03 -11.15 -41.49
CA LEU A 49 8.01 -11.40 -40.44
C LEU A 49 7.81 -12.89 -40.11
N GLU A 50 8.17 -13.77 -41.05
CA GLU A 50 8.50 -15.15 -40.76
C GLU A 50 9.62 -15.14 -39.70
N ASP A 51 9.60 -16.15 -38.85
CA ASP A 51 10.48 -16.30 -37.68
C ASP A 51 11.93 -16.02 -38.06
N SER A 52 12.50 -14.93 -37.53
CA SER A 52 13.93 -14.62 -37.69
C SER A 52 14.84 -15.58 -36.92
N GLU A 53 14.32 -16.69 -36.43
CA GLU A 53 15.09 -17.86 -36.00
C GLU A 53 15.19 -18.93 -37.11
N ARG A 54 14.43 -18.83 -38.22
CA ARG A 54 14.56 -19.78 -39.35
C ARG A 54 15.86 -19.63 -40.13
N GLU A 55 16.42 -18.42 -40.22
CA GLU A 55 17.61 -18.17 -41.05
C GLU A 55 18.96 -18.32 -40.30
N SER A 56 18.98 -18.44 -38.97
CA SER A 56 20.21 -18.61 -38.19
C SER A 56 20.45 -20.05 -37.71
N LEU A 57 19.69 -21.02 -38.21
CA LEU A 57 19.84 -22.42 -37.84
C LEU A 57 20.79 -23.15 -38.80
N PRO A 58 21.92 -23.69 -38.32
CA PRO A 58 22.68 -24.65 -39.10
C PRO A 58 21.81 -25.88 -39.34
N SER A 59 21.42 -26.13 -40.60
CA SER A 59 20.84 -27.37 -41.16
C SER A 59 20.24 -28.34 -40.11
N ARG A 60 18.97 -28.16 -39.71
CA ARG A 60 18.32 -29.00 -38.68
C ARG A 60 17.86 -30.35 -39.25
N LYS A 61 18.30 -31.44 -38.63
CA LYS A 61 17.87 -32.84 -38.84
C LYS A 61 16.53 -33.22 -38.14
N HIS A 62 15.81 -32.27 -37.52
CA HIS A 62 14.76 -32.57 -36.53
C HIS A 62 13.50 -31.69 -36.65
N GLU A 63 12.89 -31.57 -37.84
CA GLU A 63 11.58 -30.92 -38.01
C GLU A 63 10.57 -31.92 -38.59
N THR A 64 9.52 -32.23 -37.83
CA THR A 64 8.44 -33.13 -38.26
C THR A 64 7.16 -32.34 -38.45
N VAL A 65 6.62 -32.34 -39.66
CA VAL A 65 5.42 -31.60 -40.06
C VAL A 65 4.25 -32.57 -40.25
N PHE A 66 3.08 -32.19 -39.75
CA PHE A 66 1.85 -32.98 -39.82
C PHE A 66 0.72 -32.20 -40.49
N ASP A 67 -0.09 -32.85 -41.33
CA ASP A 67 -1.21 -32.20 -42.03
C ASP A 67 -2.41 -31.90 -41.13
N THR A 68 -2.56 -32.65 -40.02
CA THR A 68 -3.69 -32.52 -39.10
C THR A 68 -3.24 -32.74 -37.65
N VAL A 69 -3.95 -32.11 -36.70
CA VAL A 69 -3.72 -32.34 -35.27
C VAL A 69 -3.89 -33.81 -34.88
N ASP A 70 -4.78 -34.54 -35.55
CA ASP A 70 -5.01 -35.96 -35.31
C ASP A 70 -3.79 -36.81 -35.71
N SER A 71 -3.19 -36.52 -36.87
CA SER A 71 -1.96 -37.23 -37.31
C SER A 71 -0.76 -36.92 -36.40
N LEU A 72 -0.62 -35.67 -35.93
CA LEU A 72 0.37 -35.30 -34.92
C LEU A 72 0.13 -36.08 -33.64
N LEU A 73 -1.12 -36.13 -33.17
CA LEU A 73 -1.51 -36.84 -31.96
C LEU A 73 -1.24 -38.34 -32.06
N GLU A 74 -1.52 -38.97 -33.20
CA GLU A 74 -1.23 -40.38 -33.41
C GLU A 74 0.28 -40.67 -33.28
N PHE A 75 1.11 -39.81 -33.87
CA PHE A 75 2.57 -39.91 -33.79
C PHE A 75 3.07 -39.79 -32.34
N VAL A 76 2.74 -38.69 -31.66
CA VAL A 76 3.20 -38.45 -30.28
C VAL A 76 2.63 -39.46 -29.30
N THR A 77 1.44 -40.00 -29.54
CA THR A 77 0.86 -41.03 -28.65
C THR A 77 1.64 -42.34 -28.75
N LYS A 78 2.09 -42.73 -29.94
CA LYS A 78 2.98 -43.90 -30.11
C LYS A 78 4.37 -43.68 -29.49
N GLN A 79 4.78 -42.41 -29.36
CA GLN A 79 6.08 -42.00 -28.83
C GLN A 79 5.94 -41.08 -27.59
N TRP A 80 5.02 -41.43 -26.68
CA TRP A 80 4.60 -40.55 -25.60
C TRP A 80 5.71 -40.21 -24.58
N THR A 81 6.75 -41.05 -24.50
CA THR A 81 7.96 -40.83 -23.70
C THR A 81 8.92 -39.81 -24.31
N GLY A 82 8.74 -39.45 -25.59
CA GLY A 82 9.54 -38.41 -26.25
C GLY A 82 9.27 -37.00 -25.71
N ARG A 83 10.16 -36.06 -26.02
CA ARG A 83 10.06 -34.65 -25.63
C ARG A 83 9.70 -33.82 -26.86
N TRP A 84 8.48 -33.32 -26.88
CA TRP A 84 7.88 -32.68 -28.05
C TRP A 84 7.43 -31.27 -27.69
N VAL A 85 7.64 -30.30 -28.57
CA VAL A 85 7.14 -28.93 -28.40
C VAL A 85 6.41 -28.48 -29.66
N THR A 86 5.31 -27.73 -29.50
CA THR A 86 4.62 -27.09 -30.62
C THR A 86 4.13 -25.70 -30.22
N THR A 87 4.23 -24.75 -31.14
CA THR A 87 3.68 -23.39 -31.00
C THR A 87 2.41 -23.19 -31.83
N ASP A 88 1.97 -24.24 -32.52
CA ASP A 88 0.96 -24.21 -33.58
C ASP A 88 -0.43 -24.52 -33.00
N ILE A 89 -0.81 -23.76 -31.96
CA ILE A 89 -2.11 -23.86 -31.30
C ILE A 89 -2.95 -22.66 -31.74
N TRP A 90 -3.73 -22.86 -32.79
CA TRP A 90 -4.45 -21.79 -33.49
C TRP A 90 -5.83 -21.54 -32.88
N ASP A 91 -6.56 -22.62 -32.62
CA ASP A 91 -7.95 -22.59 -32.20
C ASP A 91 -8.24 -23.50 -30.97
N HIS A 92 -9.45 -23.39 -30.44
CA HIS A 92 -9.94 -24.23 -29.35
C HIS A 92 -10.04 -25.70 -29.76
N THR A 93 -10.36 -25.99 -31.03
CA THR A 93 -10.50 -27.36 -31.54
C THR A 93 -9.18 -28.11 -31.46
N THR A 94 -8.09 -27.47 -31.88
CA THR A 94 -6.72 -27.97 -31.80
C THR A 94 -6.34 -28.19 -30.33
N LEU A 95 -6.59 -27.19 -29.48
CA LEU A 95 -6.27 -27.28 -28.06
C LEU A 95 -7.04 -28.42 -27.36
N ASP A 96 -8.34 -28.56 -27.61
CA ASP A 96 -9.18 -29.58 -27.00
C ASP A 96 -8.71 -30.99 -27.33
N ARG A 97 -8.25 -31.21 -28.56
CA ARG A 97 -7.66 -32.49 -28.98
C ARG A 97 -6.36 -32.79 -28.23
N LEU A 98 -5.51 -31.79 -28.04
CA LEU A 98 -4.25 -31.94 -27.31
C LEU A 98 -4.48 -32.17 -25.80
N LEU A 99 -5.40 -31.43 -25.17
CA LEU A 99 -5.72 -31.54 -23.74
C LEU A 99 -6.29 -32.90 -23.31
N GLN A 100 -6.83 -33.68 -24.25
CA GLN A 100 -7.26 -35.06 -23.97
C GLN A 100 -6.11 -36.01 -23.62
N ARG A 101 -4.85 -35.61 -23.86
CA ARG A 101 -3.69 -36.45 -23.61
C ARG A 101 -3.07 -36.14 -22.25
N PRO A 102 -2.84 -37.15 -21.40
CA PRO A 102 -2.31 -36.94 -20.04
C PRO A 102 -0.84 -36.47 -20.03
N PHE A 103 -0.16 -36.51 -21.17
CA PHE A 103 1.23 -36.07 -21.34
C PHE A 103 1.35 -34.70 -22.02
N PHE A 104 0.23 -33.98 -22.20
CA PHE A 104 0.20 -32.65 -22.82
C PHE A 104 0.14 -31.53 -21.78
N LEU A 105 1.01 -30.53 -21.92
CA LEU A 105 1.06 -29.32 -21.09
C LEU A 105 0.86 -28.07 -21.97
N LEU A 106 -0.16 -27.25 -21.69
CA LEU A 106 -0.30 -25.93 -22.32
C LEU A 106 0.37 -24.86 -21.45
N VAL A 107 1.27 -24.12 -22.09
CA VAL A 107 1.98 -22.97 -21.52
C VAL A 107 1.54 -21.71 -22.26
N SER A 108 0.95 -20.75 -21.56
CA SER A 108 0.66 -19.43 -22.13
C SER A 108 1.73 -18.43 -21.74
N VAL A 109 2.14 -17.55 -22.64
CA VAL A 109 3.17 -16.55 -22.39
C VAL A 109 2.63 -15.16 -22.71
N ASP A 110 2.79 -14.23 -21.78
CA ASP A 110 2.49 -12.82 -21.98
C ASP A 110 3.63 -11.93 -21.46
N ALA A 111 3.64 -10.66 -21.84
CA ALA A 111 4.64 -9.67 -21.43
C ALA A 111 4.04 -8.25 -21.47
N PRO A 112 4.62 -7.26 -20.75
CA PRO A 112 4.18 -5.88 -20.82
C PRO A 112 4.07 -5.39 -22.28
N VAL A 113 2.96 -4.73 -22.62
CA VAL A 113 2.67 -4.31 -24.01
C VAL A 113 3.79 -3.43 -24.58
N SER A 114 4.34 -2.52 -23.77
CA SER A 114 5.48 -1.68 -24.14
C SER A 114 6.72 -2.51 -24.53
N LEU A 115 7.02 -3.56 -23.75
CA LEU A 115 8.14 -4.46 -24.01
C LEU A 115 7.89 -5.32 -25.25
N ARG A 116 6.66 -5.80 -25.45
CA ARG A 116 6.28 -6.54 -26.67
C ARG A 116 6.39 -5.68 -27.92
N TRP A 117 5.98 -4.41 -27.84
CA TRP A 117 6.16 -3.44 -28.92
C TRP A 117 7.64 -3.17 -29.19
N GLN A 118 8.47 -2.99 -28.17
CA GLN A 118 9.92 -2.83 -28.34
C GLN A 118 10.54 -4.05 -29.04
N ARG A 119 10.22 -5.27 -28.60
CA ARG A 119 10.67 -6.52 -29.23
C ARG A 119 10.20 -6.61 -30.69
N PHE A 120 8.97 -6.19 -30.98
CA PHE A 120 8.43 -6.14 -32.34
C PHE A 120 9.20 -5.13 -33.20
N ARG A 121 9.44 -3.92 -32.67
CA ARG A 121 10.21 -2.87 -33.32
C ARG A 121 11.63 -3.32 -33.64
N ASP A 122 12.32 -3.94 -32.69
CA ASP A 122 13.68 -4.44 -32.88
C ASP A 122 13.74 -5.56 -33.93
N ARG A 123 12.65 -6.32 -34.09
CA ARG A 123 12.49 -7.31 -35.17
C ARG A 123 12.29 -6.65 -36.54
N CYS A 124 11.42 -5.64 -36.63
CA CYS A 124 11.22 -4.84 -37.85
C CYS A 124 12.53 -4.18 -38.29
N THR A 125 13.27 -3.57 -37.37
CA THR A 125 14.58 -2.95 -37.63
C THR A 125 15.58 -3.96 -38.21
N ARG A 126 15.67 -5.17 -37.64
CA ARG A 126 16.53 -6.25 -38.15
C ARG A 126 16.17 -6.67 -39.57
N GLN A 127 14.88 -6.67 -39.91
CA GLN A 127 14.40 -7.04 -41.24
C GLN A 127 14.29 -5.85 -42.22
N LYS A 128 14.71 -4.64 -41.80
CA LYS A 128 14.61 -3.41 -42.58
C LYS A 128 13.16 -3.08 -43.00
N ILE A 129 12.20 -3.40 -42.12
CA ILE A 129 10.78 -3.07 -42.27
C ILE A 129 10.47 -1.90 -41.32
N ASN A 130 9.61 -0.97 -41.76
CA ASN A 130 9.15 0.10 -40.87
C ASN A 130 8.21 -0.47 -39.79
N PRO A 131 8.52 -0.26 -38.50
CA PRO A 131 7.64 -0.72 -37.42
C PRO A 131 6.36 0.11 -37.35
N PRO A 132 5.21 -0.49 -36.96
CA PRO A 132 3.99 0.25 -36.65
C PRO A 132 4.23 1.14 -35.42
N ASP A 133 3.43 2.19 -35.29
CA ASP A 133 3.39 2.95 -34.05
C ASP A 133 2.80 2.12 -32.90
N LEU A 134 2.88 2.64 -31.68
CA LEU A 134 2.40 1.93 -30.50
C LEU A 134 0.88 1.75 -30.51
N GLU A 135 0.13 2.70 -31.06
CA GLU A 135 -1.33 2.66 -31.11
C GLU A 135 -1.81 1.54 -32.04
N GLU A 136 -1.25 1.46 -33.23
CA GLU A 136 -1.53 0.40 -34.19
C GLU A 136 -1.14 -0.98 -33.64
N PHE A 137 0.00 -1.09 -32.95
CA PHE A 137 0.40 -2.32 -32.28
C PHE A 137 -0.56 -2.75 -31.15
N VAL A 138 -1.09 -1.80 -30.37
CA VAL A 138 -2.10 -2.08 -29.33
C VAL A 138 -3.38 -2.60 -29.96
N LEU A 139 -3.87 -1.99 -31.05
CA LEU A 139 -5.05 -2.46 -31.76
C LEU A 139 -4.86 -3.87 -32.33
N TRP A 140 -3.69 -4.16 -32.88
CA TRP A 140 -3.34 -5.52 -33.35
C TRP A 140 -3.31 -6.53 -32.20
N ASN A 141 -2.74 -6.14 -31.07
CA ASN A 141 -2.72 -6.97 -29.87
C ASN A 141 -4.14 -7.29 -29.37
N ASP A 142 -5.01 -6.29 -29.29
CA ASP A 142 -6.37 -6.47 -28.80
C ASP A 142 -7.18 -7.37 -29.72
N LYS A 143 -7.04 -7.20 -31.04
CA LYS A 143 -7.63 -8.12 -32.01
C LYS A 143 -7.10 -9.55 -31.86
N HIS A 144 -5.79 -9.72 -31.65
CA HIS A 144 -5.17 -11.04 -31.48
C HIS A 144 -5.62 -11.76 -30.20
N LEU A 145 -5.96 -11.02 -29.14
CA LEU A 145 -6.36 -11.59 -27.86
C LEU A 145 -7.88 -11.71 -27.69
N TYR A 146 -8.65 -10.71 -28.09
CA TYR A 146 -10.04 -10.55 -27.65
C TYR A 146 -11.08 -10.60 -28.78
N ASP A 147 -10.67 -10.71 -30.03
CA ASP A 147 -11.61 -10.88 -31.13
C ASP A 147 -12.48 -12.14 -30.96
N ARG A 148 -13.75 -12.07 -31.34
CA ARG A 148 -14.71 -13.16 -31.12
C ARG A 148 -14.42 -14.41 -31.94
N GLU A 149 -13.81 -14.26 -33.12
CA GLU A 149 -13.57 -15.38 -34.04
C GLU A 149 -12.12 -15.88 -33.94
N ILE A 150 -11.16 -14.97 -33.75
CA ILE A 150 -9.72 -15.28 -33.80
C ILE A 150 -8.96 -14.97 -32.49
N GLY A 151 -9.63 -14.42 -31.48
CA GLY A 151 -9.01 -13.97 -30.24
C GLY A 151 -8.52 -15.13 -29.38
N ARG A 152 -7.30 -15.03 -28.86
CA ARG A 152 -6.60 -16.13 -28.17
C ARG A 152 -6.72 -16.11 -26.65
N ALA A 153 -7.48 -15.18 -26.07
CA ALA A 153 -7.65 -15.07 -24.61
C ALA A 153 -8.15 -16.37 -23.97
N TYR A 154 -8.98 -17.15 -24.68
CA TYR A 154 -9.45 -18.45 -24.19
C TYR A 154 -8.33 -19.51 -24.12
N LEU A 155 -7.32 -19.45 -25.00
CA LEU A 155 -6.15 -20.34 -24.92
C LEU A 155 -5.35 -20.05 -23.66
N THR A 156 -5.16 -18.76 -23.36
CA THR A 156 -4.49 -18.30 -22.13
C THR A 156 -5.24 -18.76 -20.89
N ASP A 157 -6.58 -18.68 -20.89
CA ASP A 157 -7.36 -19.10 -19.73
C ASP A 157 -7.25 -20.62 -19.46
N ARG A 158 -7.09 -21.43 -20.50
CA ARG A 158 -6.97 -22.88 -20.36
C ARG A 158 -5.55 -23.40 -20.15
N ALA A 159 -4.55 -22.51 -20.12
CA ALA A 159 -3.16 -22.91 -19.90
C ALA A 159 -2.92 -23.32 -18.44
N GLN A 160 -2.27 -24.49 -18.26
CA GLN A 160 -1.87 -24.98 -16.94
C GLN A 160 -0.74 -24.14 -16.33
N VAL A 161 0.14 -23.59 -17.18
CA VAL A 161 1.23 -22.71 -16.76
C VAL A 161 1.11 -21.40 -17.53
N ARG A 162 1.02 -20.27 -16.81
CA ARG A 162 0.93 -18.93 -17.38
C ARG A 162 2.20 -18.16 -17.05
N LEU A 163 3.03 -17.88 -18.04
CA LEU A 163 4.30 -17.19 -17.89
C LEU A 163 4.14 -15.70 -18.20
N PHE A 164 4.52 -14.86 -17.24
CA PHE A 164 4.68 -13.44 -17.47
C PHE A 164 6.16 -13.13 -17.71
N ASN A 165 6.51 -12.96 -18.97
CA ASN A 165 7.84 -12.70 -19.46
C ASN A 165 8.18 -11.20 -19.38
N ALA A 166 8.68 -10.76 -18.24
CA ALA A 166 9.17 -9.39 -18.05
C ALA A 166 10.64 -9.23 -18.49
N SER A 167 11.29 -10.26 -19.03
CA SER A 167 12.73 -10.25 -19.27
C SER A 167 13.13 -9.26 -20.35
N SER A 168 14.22 -8.55 -20.12
CA SER A 168 14.76 -7.58 -21.08
C SER A 168 15.65 -8.24 -22.14
N SER A 169 16.19 -9.43 -21.85
CA SER A 169 17.06 -10.21 -22.74
C SER A 169 16.70 -11.70 -22.82
N LEU A 170 17.30 -12.42 -23.78
CA LEU A 170 17.19 -13.89 -23.91
C LEU A 170 17.93 -14.61 -22.79
N GLU A 171 19.07 -14.09 -22.34
CA GLU A 171 19.85 -14.67 -21.24
C GLU A 171 19.06 -14.68 -19.94
N GLU A 172 18.39 -13.56 -19.64
CA GLU A 172 17.51 -13.44 -18.48
C GLU A 172 16.30 -14.39 -18.59
N LEU A 173 15.74 -14.52 -19.79
CA LEU A 173 14.66 -15.48 -20.05
C LEU A 173 15.11 -16.92 -19.80
N HIS A 174 16.27 -17.32 -20.32
CA HIS A 174 16.81 -18.68 -20.18
C HIS A 174 17.11 -19.01 -18.72
N ALA A 175 17.71 -18.08 -17.96
CA ALA A 175 17.95 -18.26 -16.53
C ALA A 175 16.64 -18.45 -15.75
N ALA A 176 15.60 -17.69 -16.08
CA ALA A 176 14.29 -17.84 -15.46
C ALA A 176 13.61 -19.19 -15.82
N LEU A 177 13.76 -19.66 -17.06
CA LEU A 177 13.23 -20.94 -17.52
C LEU A 177 13.96 -22.14 -16.90
N GLU A 178 15.28 -22.04 -16.71
CA GLU A 178 16.08 -23.06 -16.04
C GLU A 178 15.59 -23.28 -14.62
N LYS A 179 15.39 -22.19 -13.87
CA LYS A 179 14.85 -22.27 -12.51
C LYS A 179 13.41 -22.80 -12.46
N LEU A 180 12.59 -22.48 -13.45
CA LEU A 180 11.21 -22.91 -13.50
C LEU A 180 11.07 -24.42 -13.76
N ASP A 181 12.00 -25.00 -14.52
CA ASP A 181 11.96 -26.37 -15.02
C ASP A 181 10.60 -26.74 -15.62
N LEU A 182 10.33 -26.19 -16.80
CA LEU A 182 9.11 -26.51 -17.56
C LEU A 182 9.01 -28.00 -17.93
N SER A 183 10.12 -28.73 -17.96
CA SER A 183 10.17 -30.16 -18.30
C SER A 183 9.84 -31.11 -17.16
N ASN A 184 9.53 -30.57 -15.97
CA ASN A 184 9.20 -31.39 -14.82
C ASN A 184 7.89 -32.18 -15.03
N ASP A 185 8.00 -33.52 -15.09
CA ASP A 185 6.87 -34.43 -15.34
C ASP A 185 5.79 -34.38 -14.23
N GLU A 186 6.11 -33.90 -13.02
CA GLU A 186 5.15 -33.71 -11.93
C GLU A 186 4.04 -32.69 -12.30
N ARG A 187 4.30 -31.83 -13.29
CA ARG A 187 3.31 -30.85 -13.83
C ARG A 187 2.18 -31.53 -14.59
N LEU A 188 2.44 -32.70 -15.18
CA LEU A 188 1.46 -33.47 -15.93
C LEU A 188 0.70 -34.43 -15.03
N ARG A 189 1.41 -35.07 -14.11
CA ARG A 189 0.86 -36.05 -13.18
C ARG A 189 1.33 -35.72 -11.77
N PRO A 190 0.44 -35.28 -10.86
CA PRO A 190 0.85 -34.94 -9.51
C PRO A 190 1.46 -36.16 -8.82
N THR A 191 2.52 -35.92 -8.04
CA THR A 191 3.06 -36.93 -7.13
C THR A 191 2.02 -37.29 -6.08
N TRP A 192 2.25 -38.39 -5.35
CA TRP A 192 1.38 -38.76 -4.23
C TRP A 192 1.30 -37.64 -3.18
N ASP A 193 2.43 -37.01 -2.86
CA ASP A 193 2.45 -35.88 -1.94
C ASP A 193 1.63 -34.71 -2.46
N GLN A 194 1.80 -34.33 -3.74
CA GLN A 194 1.01 -33.25 -4.34
C GLN A 194 -0.49 -33.57 -4.33
N TYR A 195 -0.86 -34.80 -4.66
CA TYR A 195 -2.26 -35.24 -4.64
C TYR A 195 -2.87 -35.16 -3.23
N PHE A 196 -2.19 -35.70 -2.21
CA PHE A 196 -2.70 -35.68 -0.84
C PHE A 196 -2.67 -34.29 -0.22
N MET A 197 -1.69 -33.46 -0.56
CA MET A 197 -1.67 -32.04 -0.17
C MET A 197 -2.81 -31.26 -0.81
N GLN A 198 -3.14 -31.50 -2.10
CA GLN A 198 -4.31 -30.89 -2.73
C GLN A 198 -5.62 -31.32 -2.07
N LEU A 199 -5.73 -32.59 -1.63
CA LEU A 199 -6.87 -33.06 -0.85
C LEU A 199 -6.94 -32.39 0.54
N ALA A 200 -5.81 -32.17 1.20
CA ALA A 200 -5.76 -31.40 2.45
C ALA A 200 -6.23 -29.96 2.24
N SER A 201 -5.73 -29.28 1.20
CA SER A 201 -6.16 -27.93 0.85
C SER A 201 -7.64 -27.86 0.48
N LEU A 202 -8.18 -28.89 -0.18
CA LEU A 202 -9.62 -29.00 -0.45
C LEU A 202 -10.43 -29.19 0.84
N ALA A 203 -9.96 -30.04 1.76
CA ALA A 203 -10.58 -30.21 3.06
C ALA A 203 -10.56 -28.90 3.87
N ALA A 204 -9.51 -28.10 3.78
CA ALA A 204 -9.43 -26.79 4.44
C ALA A 204 -10.53 -25.82 4.02
N GLN A 205 -11.01 -25.91 2.77
CA GLN A 205 -12.12 -25.08 2.27
C GLN A 205 -13.44 -25.39 3.00
N ARG A 206 -13.56 -26.56 3.64
CA ARG A 206 -14.70 -26.93 4.49
C ARG A 206 -14.61 -26.36 5.92
N SER A 207 -13.48 -25.79 6.31
CA SER A 207 -13.26 -25.19 7.63
C SER A 207 -14.32 -24.13 7.95
N ASN A 208 -14.91 -24.25 9.13
CA ASN A 208 -15.84 -23.27 9.67
C ASN A 208 -15.20 -22.37 10.74
N CYS A 209 -13.90 -22.55 11.02
CA CYS A 209 -13.19 -21.73 12.01
C CYS A 209 -12.95 -20.31 11.50
N MET A 210 -13.31 -19.31 12.31
CA MET A 210 -13.17 -17.89 11.97
C MET A 210 -11.73 -17.37 12.03
N LYS A 211 -10.79 -18.13 12.60
CA LYS A 211 -9.40 -17.67 12.79
C LYS A 211 -8.43 -18.19 11.73
N ARG A 212 -8.62 -19.41 11.22
CA ARG A 212 -7.74 -20.04 10.22
C ARG A 212 -8.50 -21.11 9.44
N ARG A 213 -8.06 -21.40 8.22
CA ARG A 213 -8.54 -22.52 7.40
C ARG A 213 -7.42 -23.53 7.21
N VAL A 214 -7.51 -24.68 7.88
CA VAL A 214 -6.52 -25.75 7.84
C VAL A 214 -7.23 -27.04 7.51
N GLY A 215 -6.66 -27.83 6.60
CA GLY A 215 -7.10 -29.18 6.28
C GLY A 215 -5.99 -30.19 6.50
N CYS A 216 -6.40 -31.44 6.73
CA CYS A 216 -5.52 -32.56 7.04
C CYS A 216 -6.07 -33.84 6.41
N VAL A 217 -5.19 -34.72 5.94
CA VAL A 217 -5.52 -36.02 5.36
C VAL A 217 -4.55 -37.06 5.92
N ILE A 218 -5.09 -38.17 6.44
CA ILE A 218 -4.27 -39.31 6.85
C ILE A 218 -4.36 -40.37 5.77
N VAL A 219 -3.21 -40.90 5.37
CA VAL A 219 -3.05 -41.83 4.26
C VAL A 219 -2.28 -43.06 4.72
N ARG A 220 -2.64 -44.23 4.20
CA ARG A 220 -1.79 -45.42 4.25
C ARG A 220 -1.94 -46.17 2.94
N ASP A 221 -0.84 -46.75 2.44
CA ASP A 221 -0.84 -47.51 1.18
C ASP A 221 -1.41 -46.70 0.00
N ARG A 222 -1.16 -45.38 -0.02
CA ARG A 222 -1.69 -44.40 -1.00
C ARG A 222 -3.22 -44.34 -1.03
N ARG A 223 -3.89 -44.67 0.07
CA ARG A 223 -5.33 -44.55 0.25
C ARG A 223 -5.64 -43.65 1.44
N VAL A 224 -6.63 -42.76 1.26
CA VAL A 224 -7.11 -41.88 2.33
C VAL A 224 -7.80 -42.73 3.40
N ILE A 225 -7.33 -42.61 4.64
CA ILE A 225 -7.95 -43.17 5.83
C ILE A 225 -9.04 -42.20 6.33
N SER A 226 -8.67 -40.94 6.52
CA SER A 226 -9.57 -39.90 7.02
C SER A 226 -9.14 -38.54 6.50
N THR A 227 -10.09 -37.60 6.55
CA THR A 227 -9.87 -36.17 6.29
C THR A 227 -10.32 -35.39 7.51
N GLY A 228 -9.61 -34.32 7.83
CA GLY A 228 -9.98 -33.39 8.89
C GLY A 228 -9.87 -31.95 8.41
N TYR A 229 -10.72 -31.10 8.97
CA TYR A 229 -10.61 -29.66 8.85
C TYR A 229 -10.93 -29.04 10.20
N ASN A 230 -10.38 -27.86 10.46
CA ASN A 230 -10.56 -27.21 11.75
C ASN A 230 -11.94 -26.55 11.88
N GLY A 231 -12.57 -26.68 13.05
CA GLY A 231 -13.94 -26.21 13.28
C GLY A 231 -14.52 -26.67 14.61
N THR A 232 -15.74 -26.24 14.93
CA THR A 232 -16.43 -26.68 16.15
C THR A 232 -16.81 -28.18 16.11
N PRO A 233 -16.89 -28.86 17.27
CA PRO A 233 -17.34 -30.25 17.38
C PRO A 233 -18.66 -30.56 16.67
N ARG A 234 -18.92 -31.86 16.46
CA ARG A 234 -20.18 -32.35 15.91
C ARG A 234 -21.37 -31.92 16.78
N ASN A 235 -22.49 -31.62 16.13
CA ASN A 235 -23.77 -31.28 16.76
C ASN A 235 -23.76 -30.02 17.64
N ILE A 236 -22.79 -29.12 17.44
CA ILE A 236 -22.85 -27.76 17.98
C ILE A 236 -22.77 -26.74 16.85
N THR A 237 -23.21 -25.50 17.12
CA THR A 237 -23.21 -24.41 16.14
C THR A 237 -21.83 -24.24 15.50
N ASN A 238 -21.79 -23.98 14.19
CA ASN A 238 -20.51 -23.80 13.51
C ASN A 238 -19.79 -22.56 14.03
N CYS A 239 -18.46 -22.54 14.00
CA CYS A 239 -17.70 -21.37 14.48
C CYS A 239 -18.03 -20.09 13.68
N ASN A 240 -18.24 -20.20 12.37
CA ASN A 240 -18.71 -19.12 11.48
C ASN A 240 -20.19 -18.72 11.67
N GLU A 241 -20.91 -19.44 12.51
CA GLU A 241 -22.29 -19.14 12.95
C GLU A 241 -22.30 -18.69 14.43
N GLY A 242 -21.13 -18.35 15.00
CA GLY A 242 -21.00 -17.91 16.40
C GLY A 242 -20.74 -19.02 17.42
N GLY A 243 -20.57 -20.27 17.00
CA GLY A 243 -20.45 -21.43 17.90
C GLY A 243 -19.16 -21.51 18.72
N CYS A 244 -18.18 -20.65 18.48
CA CYS A 244 -16.96 -20.57 19.29
C CYS A 244 -16.76 -19.12 19.79
N PRO A 245 -17.08 -18.82 21.05
CA PRO A 245 -16.97 -17.46 21.59
C PRO A 245 -15.56 -16.88 21.44
N ARG A 246 -14.51 -17.66 21.73
CA ARG A 246 -13.12 -17.21 21.56
C ARG A 246 -12.80 -16.82 20.12
N CYS A 247 -13.19 -17.64 19.14
CA CYS A 247 -12.92 -17.34 17.74
C CYS A 247 -13.73 -16.15 17.22
N ASN A 248 -14.87 -15.85 17.81
CA ASN A 248 -15.75 -14.75 17.39
C ASN A 248 -15.51 -13.43 18.16
N ARG A 249 -14.68 -13.41 19.22
CA ARG A 249 -14.35 -12.23 20.06
C ARG A 249 -13.26 -11.29 19.49
N GLY A 250 -12.87 -11.42 18.23
CA GLY A 250 -11.87 -10.53 17.62
C GLY A 250 -10.42 -10.69 18.11
N GLU A 251 -10.14 -11.38 19.21
CA GLU A 251 -8.79 -11.59 19.75
C GLU A 251 -7.80 -12.19 18.72
N GLY A 252 -6.52 -11.79 18.76
CA GLY A 252 -5.49 -12.28 17.84
C GLY A 252 -5.37 -13.81 17.77
N GLY A 253 -4.90 -14.34 16.64
CA GLY A 253 -4.56 -15.77 16.53
C GLY A 253 -3.53 -16.16 17.61
N GLY A 254 -3.80 -17.21 18.39
CA GLY A 254 -2.92 -17.64 19.48
C GLY A 254 -3.27 -17.13 20.89
N ALA A 255 -4.13 -16.12 21.03
CA ALA A 255 -4.64 -15.67 22.33
C ALA A 255 -5.79 -16.55 22.83
N GLY A 256 -5.85 -16.86 24.14
CA GLY A 256 -6.98 -17.59 24.73
C GLY A 256 -7.19 -19.02 24.18
N LEU A 257 -6.13 -19.73 23.78
CA LEU A 257 -6.25 -21.07 23.18
C LEU A 257 -6.98 -22.08 24.08
N SER A 258 -6.87 -21.94 25.40
CA SER A 258 -7.58 -22.77 26.38
C SER A 258 -9.10 -22.63 26.35
N THR A 259 -9.63 -21.54 25.78
CA THR A 259 -11.08 -21.28 25.67
C THR A 259 -11.59 -21.47 24.24
N CYS A 260 -10.75 -21.94 23.32
CA CYS A 260 -11.13 -22.26 21.94
C CYS A 260 -11.95 -23.54 21.89
N LEU A 261 -13.16 -23.48 21.32
CA LEU A 261 -14.01 -24.65 21.08
C LEU A 261 -13.70 -25.37 19.76
N CYS A 262 -12.90 -24.75 18.87
CA CYS A 262 -12.57 -25.37 17.59
C CYS A 262 -11.54 -26.49 17.77
N ILE A 263 -11.83 -27.66 17.21
CA ILE A 263 -10.91 -28.77 17.02
C ILE A 263 -10.03 -28.47 15.81
N HIS A 264 -8.73 -28.77 15.91
CA HIS A 264 -7.77 -28.59 14.81
C HIS A 264 -7.94 -29.66 13.74
N ALA A 265 -7.44 -29.40 12.53
CA ALA A 265 -7.64 -30.29 11.39
C ALA A 265 -6.99 -31.67 11.62
N GLU A 266 -5.79 -31.67 12.17
CA GLU A 266 -5.01 -32.86 12.53
C GLU A 266 -5.74 -33.68 13.59
N GLU A 267 -6.22 -33.02 14.64
CA GLU A 267 -6.99 -33.68 15.70
C GLU A 267 -8.28 -34.28 15.15
N ASN A 268 -8.99 -33.56 14.30
CA ASN A 268 -10.22 -34.06 13.68
C ASN A 268 -9.91 -35.28 12.79
N ALA A 269 -8.87 -35.22 11.96
CA ALA A 269 -8.45 -36.35 11.12
C ALA A 269 -8.06 -37.58 11.96
N LEU A 270 -7.37 -37.38 13.08
CA LEU A 270 -6.98 -38.44 14.02
C LEU A 270 -8.20 -39.08 14.71
N LEU A 271 -9.16 -38.27 15.15
CA LEU A 271 -10.40 -38.75 15.78
C LEU A 271 -11.24 -39.57 14.79
N GLU A 272 -11.36 -39.12 13.54
CA GLU A 272 -12.08 -39.84 12.48
C GLU A 272 -11.38 -41.13 12.04
N ALA A 273 -10.05 -41.15 12.05
CA ALA A 273 -9.30 -42.37 11.77
C ALA A 273 -9.47 -43.39 12.90
N GLY A 274 -9.34 -42.95 14.15
CA GLY A 274 -9.25 -43.86 15.30
C GLY A 274 -7.95 -44.67 15.29
N ARG A 275 -7.51 -45.10 16.49
CA ARG A 275 -6.20 -45.76 16.67
C ARG A 275 -6.03 -47.05 15.86
N GLU A 276 -7.08 -47.83 15.65
CA GLU A 276 -6.98 -49.12 14.95
C GLU A 276 -6.68 -48.99 13.45
N ARG A 277 -7.09 -47.87 12.84
CA ARG A 277 -6.90 -47.60 11.41
C ARG A 277 -5.53 -46.96 11.16
N ILE A 278 -4.96 -46.27 12.14
CA ILE A 278 -3.59 -45.72 12.10
C ILE A 278 -2.63 -46.86 12.49
N ARG A 279 -1.86 -47.32 11.51
CA ARG A 279 -0.86 -48.40 11.68
C ARG A 279 0.46 -47.94 11.10
N GLU A 280 1.49 -48.77 11.28
CA GLU A 280 2.81 -48.55 10.68
C GLU A 280 2.69 -48.19 9.19
N GLY A 281 3.43 -47.14 8.77
CA GLY A 281 3.38 -46.58 7.42
C GLY A 281 2.26 -45.57 7.17
N ALA A 282 1.50 -45.14 8.19
CA ALA A 282 0.53 -44.06 8.05
C ALA A 282 1.20 -42.69 7.99
N ILE A 283 0.85 -41.90 6.96
CA ILE A 283 1.39 -40.56 6.70
C ILE A 283 0.28 -39.53 6.89
N LEU A 284 0.58 -38.42 7.57
CA LEU A 284 -0.33 -37.30 7.77
C LEU A 284 0.09 -36.13 6.88
N TYR A 285 -0.81 -35.70 6.00
CA TYR A 285 -0.65 -34.53 5.14
C TYR A 285 -1.45 -33.37 5.72
N CYS A 286 -0.84 -32.23 6.00
CA CYS A 286 -1.53 -31.05 6.55
C CYS A 286 -1.09 -29.77 5.84
N ASP A 287 -2.02 -28.83 5.61
CA ASP A 287 -1.64 -27.57 4.96
C ASP A 287 -0.62 -26.78 5.77
N THR A 288 -0.70 -26.86 7.11
CA THR A 288 0.13 -26.12 8.06
C THR A 288 0.88 -27.09 8.95
N CYS A 289 2.10 -26.74 9.37
CA CYS A 289 2.84 -27.54 10.33
C CYS A 289 2.01 -27.71 11.63
N PRO A 290 1.88 -28.96 12.15
CA PRO A 290 1.06 -29.19 13.33
C PRO A 290 1.53 -28.40 14.55
N CYS A 291 0.58 -27.83 15.29
CA CYS A 291 0.89 -27.19 16.57
C CYS A 291 1.35 -28.23 17.61
N LEU A 292 1.97 -27.76 18.70
CA LEU A 292 2.49 -28.62 19.76
C LEU A 292 1.46 -29.63 20.29
N THR A 293 0.21 -29.20 20.50
CA THR A 293 -0.86 -30.07 21.01
C THR A 293 -1.28 -31.15 20.02
N CYS A 294 -1.27 -30.85 18.72
CA CYS A 294 -1.51 -31.84 17.67
C CYS A 294 -0.31 -32.77 17.53
N THR A 295 0.91 -32.24 17.57
CA THR A 295 2.17 -33.01 17.51
C THR A 295 2.24 -34.11 18.57
N VAL A 296 1.88 -33.81 19.82
CA VAL A 296 1.84 -34.82 20.89
C VAL A 296 0.84 -35.93 20.56
N LYS A 297 -0.33 -35.59 20.01
CA LYS A 297 -1.35 -36.59 19.61
C LYS A 297 -0.88 -37.42 18.43
N ILE A 298 -0.24 -36.81 17.43
CA ILE A 298 0.35 -37.46 16.25
C ILE A 298 1.40 -38.50 16.68
N ALA A 299 2.30 -38.13 17.58
CA ALA A 299 3.31 -39.04 18.12
C ALA A 299 2.65 -40.24 18.84
N GLN A 300 1.62 -39.98 19.64
CA GLN A 300 0.93 -41.01 20.43
C GLN A 300 0.17 -42.05 19.59
N VAL A 301 -0.42 -41.64 18.46
CA VAL A 301 -1.25 -42.53 17.63
C VAL A 301 -0.47 -43.42 16.66
N GLY A 302 0.84 -43.18 16.48
CA GLY A 302 1.71 -43.99 15.63
C GLY A 302 1.74 -43.59 14.15
N ILE A 303 1.60 -42.29 13.84
CA ILE A 303 1.91 -41.77 12.49
C ILE A 303 3.41 -41.89 12.24
N SER A 304 3.82 -42.37 11.07
CA SER A 304 5.24 -42.54 10.72
C SER A 304 5.88 -41.31 10.10
N GLU A 305 5.08 -40.52 9.36
CA GLU A 305 5.55 -39.30 8.69
C GLU A 305 4.46 -38.22 8.68
N VAL A 306 4.87 -36.96 8.89
CA VAL A 306 4.06 -35.77 8.71
C VAL A 306 4.63 -34.98 7.54
N VAL A 307 3.80 -34.76 6.53
CA VAL A 307 4.10 -33.93 5.37
C VAL A 307 3.26 -32.66 5.45
N TYR A 308 3.87 -31.50 5.30
CA TYR A 308 3.15 -30.22 5.40
C TYR A 308 3.58 -29.21 4.34
N SER A 309 2.69 -28.27 3.97
CA SER A 309 3.03 -27.23 2.97
C SER A 309 3.50 -25.91 3.58
N LYS A 310 2.93 -25.47 4.70
CA LYS A 310 3.09 -24.11 5.23
C LYS A 310 3.65 -24.15 6.66
N SER A 311 4.65 -23.33 6.93
CA SER A 311 5.25 -23.22 8.27
C SER A 311 4.29 -22.63 9.30
N TYR A 312 4.63 -22.80 10.58
CA TYR A 312 3.93 -22.23 11.72
C TYR A 312 4.89 -21.90 12.87
N ASN A 313 4.54 -20.93 13.72
CA ASN A 313 5.32 -20.40 14.86
C ASN A 313 5.96 -21.44 15.80
N MET A 314 5.57 -22.71 15.71
CA MET A 314 6.01 -23.80 16.57
C MET A 314 6.82 -24.89 15.83
N ASP A 315 7.28 -24.63 14.59
CA ASP A 315 7.93 -25.63 13.72
C ASP A 315 9.10 -26.35 14.40
N LYS A 316 9.97 -25.61 15.10
CA LYS A 316 11.16 -26.18 15.78
C LYS A 316 10.79 -27.12 16.93
N GLU A 317 9.77 -26.76 17.70
CA GLU A 317 9.32 -27.55 18.85
C GLU A 317 8.56 -28.79 18.39
N SER A 318 7.67 -28.64 17.41
CA SER A 318 6.97 -29.77 16.78
C SER A 318 7.97 -30.73 16.13
N ALA A 319 8.98 -30.23 15.40
CA ALA A 319 10.04 -31.05 14.83
C ALA A 319 10.83 -31.81 15.90
N ALA A 320 11.16 -31.16 17.02
CA ALA A 320 11.90 -31.80 18.11
C ALA A 320 11.13 -32.97 18.74
N ILE A 321 9.83 -32.80 19.00
CA ILE A 321 8.98 -33.87 19.55
C ILE A 321 8.79 -35.01 18.56
N LEU A 322 8.44 -34.69 17.30
CA LEU A 322 8.25 -35.72 16.27
C LEU A 322 9.54 -36.52 16.06
N LYS A 323 10.70 -35.86 16.01
CA LYS A 323 12.00 -36.53 15.91
C LYS A 323 12.27 -37.44 17.11
N ALA A 324 12.00 -36.98 18.33
CA ALA A 324 12.18 -37.79 19.55
C ALA A 324 11.22 -39.01 19.58
N ALA A 325 10.04 -38.87 18.99
CA ALA A 325 9.06 -39.95 18.85
C ALA A 325 9.30 -40.87 17.65
N GLY A 326 10.34 -40.63 16.83
CA GLY A 326 10.63 -41.40 15.62
C GLY A 326 9.71 -41.12 14.43
N VAL A 327 8.98 -40.00 14.45
CA VAL A 327 8.10 -39.55 13.36
C VAL A 327 8.87 -38.60 12.44
N GLN A 328 8.89 -38.89 11.15
CA GLN A 328 9.54 -38.03 10.16
C GLN A 328 8.69 -36.78 9.92
N LEU A 329 9.30 -35.60 9.87
CA LEU A 329 8.64 -34.34 9.52
C LEU A 329 9.27 -33.78 8.26
N ARG A 330 8.46 -33.52 7.23
CA ARG A 330 8.93 -33.04 5.92
C ARG A 330 8.04 -31.94 5.37
N GLN A 331 8.66 -30.84 4.96
CA GLN A 331 7.95 -29.81 4.21
C GLN A 331 7.89 -30.19 2.73
N PHE A 332 6.72 -30.05 2.11
CA PHE A 332 6.49 -30.31 0.69
C PHE A 332 6.12 -29.02 -0.05
N SER A 333 6.91 -28.71 -1.08
CA SER A 333 6.71 -27.55 -1.97
C SER A 333 6.53 -28.06 -3.41
N PRO A 334 5.32 -28.00 -4.00
CA PRO A 334 5.11 -28.44 -5.37
C PRO A 334 5.75 -27.47 -6.38
N PRO A 335 6.02 -27.91 -7.63
CA PRO A 335 6.43 -27.01 -8.70
C PRO A 335 5.41 -25.88 -8.89
N PRO A 336 5.86 -24.62 -9.09
CA PRO A 336 4.95 -23.49 -9.26
C PRO A 336 4.13 -23.68 -10.54
N ASN A 337 2.82 -23.80 -10.40
CA ASN A 337 1.84 -23.86 -11.48
C ASN A 337 0.94 -22.61 -11.44
N GLY A 338 0.26 -22.29 -12.55
CA GLY A 338 -0.50 -21.05 -12.67
C GLY A 338 0.36 -19.85 -13.13
N LEU A 339 0.04 -18.64 -12.66
CA LEU A 339 0.75 -17.41 -13.06
C LEU A 339 2.15 -17.35 -12.42
N THR A 340 3.18 -17.40 -13.25
CA THR A 340 4.59 -17.34 -12.87
C THR A 340 5.24 -16.12 -13.50
N TYR A 341 5.88 -15.28 -12.70
CA TYR A 341 6.66 -14.14 -13.17
C TYR A 341 8.09 -14.59 -13.47
N LEU A 342 8.55 -14.40 -14.70
CA LEU A 342 9.93 -14.61 -15.09
C LEU A 342 10.68 -13.29 -14.85
N GLN A 343 11.46 -13.21 -13.76
CA GLN A 343 12.19 -12.01 -13.31
C GLN A 343 13.71 -12.26 -13.26
N HIS A 344 14.48 -11.16 -13.21
CA HIS A 344 15.95 -11.11 -13.11
C HIS A 344 16.54 -12.08 -12.06
N PRO A 345 17.70 -12.71 -12.34
CA PRO A 345 18.34 -13.70 -11.46
C PRO A 345 18.71 -13.17 -10.06
N GLU A 346 18.84 -11.86 -9.86
CA GLU A 346 19.09 -11.26 -8.52
C GLU A 346 17.84 -11.22 -7.62
N GLN A 347 16.65 -11.54 -8.15
CA GLN A 347 15.42 -11.69 -7.39
C GLN A 347 15.02 -13.17 -7.24
N SER A 348 15.93 -14.09 -7.58
CA SER A 348 15.66 -15.52 -7.59
C SER A 348 15.93 -16.23 -6.25
N ASN A 349 15.56 -15.62 -5.12
CA ASN A 349 15.15 -16.40 -3.95
C ASN A 349 13.62 -16.55 -3.99
N ALA A 350 13.15 -17.78 -4.07
CA ALA A 350 11.75 -18.12 -4.28
C ALA A 350 10.83 -17.40 -3.27
N LEU A 351 9.86 -16.63 -3.79
CA LEU A 351 8.63 -16.30 -3.08
C LEU A 351 7.91 -17.60 -2.71
N PRO A 352 7.72 -17.94 -1.42
CA PRO A 352 6.80 -18.98 -1.02
C PRO A 352 5.37 -18.45 -1.23
N ILE A 353 4.48 -19.33 -1.68
CA ILE A 353 3.04 -19.07 -1.75
C ILE A 353 2.53 -18.67 -0.36
N LEU A 354 1.89 -17.50 -0.31
CA LEU A 354 1.11 -16.90 0.78
C LEU A 354 0.69 -17.87 1.89
N THR A 355 1.48 -17.90 2.96
CA THR A 355 0.99 -18.08 4.34
C THR A 355 2.03 -17.61 5.35
N ASN A 356 1.53 -16.97 6.41
CA ASN A 356 2.23 -16.43 7.58
C ASN A 356 3.01 -15.12 7.40
N LEU A 357 2.25 -14.03 7.37
CA LEU A 357 2.69 -12.64 7.63
C LEU A 357 3.13 -12.37 9.08
N PHE A 358 3.38 -13.39 9.90
CA PHE A 358 3.79 -13.25 11.30
C PHE A 358 5.12 -13.94 11.66
N GLU A 359 5.75 -14.68 10.73
CA GLU A 359 7.04 -15.37 10.98
C GLU A 359 8.19 -14.91 10.10
N VAL A 360 7.92 -14.04 9.11
CA VAL A 360 8.97 -13.47 8.25
C VAL A 360 9.89 -12.52 9.04
N TYR A 361 9.48 -12.06 10.23
CA TYR A 361 10.31 -11.24 11.12
C TYR A 361 11.30 -12.04 11.98
N GLU A 362 11.08 -13.34 12.27
CA GLU A 362 11.98 -14.11 13.15
C GLU A 362 12.89 -15.11 12.41
N LEU A 363 12.50 -15.64 11.24
CA LEU A 363 13.35 -16.61 10.52
C LEU A 363 14.42 -15.95 9.61
N ASN A 364 14.22 -14.70 9.19
CA ASN A 364 15.25 -13.94 8.47
C ASN A 364 16.46 -13.58 9.36
N SER A 365 16.32 -13.66 10.69
CA SER A 365 17.42 -13.44 11.65
C SER A 365 18.43 -14.60 11.72
N GLN A 366 18.15 -15.78 11.15
CA GLN A 366 19.01 -16.98 11.33
C GLN A 366 19.64 -17.55 10.05
N ILE A 367 19.23 -17.15 8.84
CA ILE A 367 19.78 -17.69 7.57
C ILE A 367 20.73 -16.71 6.85
N GLN A 368 20.87 -15.46 7.31
CA GLN A 368 21.98 -14.56 6.95
C GLN A 368 23.28 -14.86 7.75
N LYS A 369 23.69 -16.14 7.81
CA LYS A 369 25.03 -16.53 8.25
C LYS A 369 25.84 -16.99 7.04
N GLY A 370 26.07 -16.02 6.15
CA GLY A 370 26.87 -16.17 4.94
C GLY A 370 26.93 -14.89 4.09
N GLN A 371 25.95 -14.00 4.23
CA GLN A 371 25.94 -12.64 3.69
C GLN A 371 25.50 -11.70 4.82
N THR A 372 26.21 -10.59 4.98
CA THR A 372 26.12 -9.63 6.09
C THR A 372 24.67 -9.28 6.46
N ALA A 373 24.29 -9.46 7.73
CA ALA A 373 22.98 -9.12 8.25
C ALA A 373 22.61 -7.66 7.94
N MET A 374 21.34 -7.38 7.58
CA MET A 374 20.89 -5.99 7.47
C MET A 374 21.07 -5.30 8.84
N PRO A 375 21.67 -4.10 8.89
CA PRO A 375 21.87 -3.42 10.17
C PRO A 375 20.52 -3.05 10.79
N SER A 376 20.38 -3.24 12.10
CA SER A 376 19.17 -2.86 12.82
C SER A 376 19.26 -1.49 13.46
N VAL A 377 18.13 -0.79 13.54
CA VAL A 377 17.95 0.46 14.27
C VAL A 377 16.84 0.30 15.30
N HIS A 378 17.03 0.89 16.48
CA HIS A 378 16.06 0.77 17.55
C HIS A 378 15.07 1.93 17.51
N LEU A 379 13.79 1.61 17.59
CA LEU A 379 12.68 2.56 17.62
C LEU A 379 11.86 2.34 18.89
N LEU A 380 11.53 3.40 19.59
CA LEU A 380 10.68 3.32 20.78
C LEU A 380 9.27 2.86 20.40
N ASP A 381 8.75 1.81 21.07
CA ASP A 381 7.35 1.34 20.98
C ASP A 381 6.43 2.27 21.80
N TYR A 382 6.58 3.57 21.53
CA TYR A 382 5.84 4.65 22.13
C TYR A 382 4.80 5.13 21.12
N VAL A 383 3.64 4.47 21.07
CA VAL A 383 2.70 4.69 19.97
C VAL A 383 1.78 5.87 20.21
N ALA A 384 2.22 7.06 19.78
CA ALA A 384 1.36 8.18 19.41
C ALA A 384 1.53 8.48 17.91
N GLY A 385 0.54 8.11 17.09
CA GLY A 385 0.42 8.51 15.67
C GLY A 385 0.92 7.47 14.65
N ASN A 386 1.33 7.96 13.48
CA ASN A 386 1.73 7.16 12.31
C ASN A 386 3.21 6.77 12.33
N VAL A 387 3.57 5.79 13.15
CA VAL A 387 4.95 5.26 13.19
C VAL A 387 5.25 4.36 11.98
N ARG A 388 4.21 3.85 11.31
CA ARG A 388 4.33 2.91 10.18
C ARG A 388 5.11 3.48 9.01
N SER A 389 4.85 4.74 8.67
CA SER A 389 5.54 5.40 7.55
C SER A 389 7.05 5.50 7.80
N LEU A 390 7.45 5.75 9.06
CA LEU A 390 8.86 5.76 9.45
C LEU A 390 9.50 4.38 9.35
N VAL A 391 8.80 3.34 9.84
CA VAL A 391 9.27 1.94 9.69
C VAL A 391 9.46 1.58 8.22
N ASN A 392 8.48 1.91 7.37
CA ASN A 392 8.57 1.66 5.94
C ASN A 392 9.72 2.45 5.28
N ALA A 393 9.97 3.69 5.72
CA ALA A 393 11.07 4.51 5.23
C ALA A 393 12.44 3.93 5.62
N ILE A 394 12.59 3.46 6.86
CA ILE A 394 13.79 2.79 7.36
C ILE A 394 14.05 1.50 6.56
N ASN A 395 13.03 0.66 6.41
CA ASN A 395 13.10 -0.57 5.60
C ASN A 395 13.48 -0.25 4.14
N LYS A 396 12.91 0.83 3.57
CA LYS A 396 13.18 1.27 2.20
C LYS A 396 14.63 1.69 1.99
N VAL A 397 15.29 2.24 3.01
CA VAL A 397 16.69 2.67 2.91
C VAL A 397 17.70 1.56 3.22
N GLY A 398 17.25 0.37 3.66
CA GLY A 398 18.09 -0.83 3.82
C GLY A 398 18.38 -1.23 5.27
N TYR A 399 17.58 -0.78 6.23
CA TYR A 399 17.72 -1.08 7.66
C TYR A 399 16.48 -1.76 8.20
N ASP A 400 16.63 -2.61 9.21
CA ASP A 400 15.49 -3.20 9.94
C ASP A 400 15.22 -2.45 11.25
N VAL A 401 13.96 -2.45 11.70
CA VAL A 401 13.54 -1.83 12.96
C VAL A 401 13.43 -2.87 14.08
N GLU A 402 14.14 -2.63 15.18
CA GLU A 402 13.96 -3.31 16.46
C GLU A 402 13.18 -2.42 17.42
N TRP A 403 12.15 -2.95 18.06
CA TRP A 403 11.27 -2.19 18.95
C TRP A 403 11.79 -2.21 20.38
N ILE A 404 11.92 -1.03 20.99
CA ILE A 404 12.17 -0.87 22.42
C ILE A 404 10.83 -0.81 23.13
N LYS A 405 10.53 -1.84 23.92
CA LYS A 405 9.27 -2.01 24.65
C LYS A 405 9.38 -1.68 26.13
N SER A 406 10.59 -1.69 26.67
CA SER A 406 10.86 -1.28 28.05
C SER A 406 12.04 -0.30 28.13
N PRO A 407 12.10 0.54 29.18
CA PRO A 407 13.20 1.49 29.33
C PRO A 407 14.57 0.80 29.48
N GLU A 408 14.62 -0.44 30.00
CA GLU A 408 15.89 -1.16 30.15
C GLU A 408 16.50 -1.63 28.82
N GLU A 409 15.70 -1.68 27.76
CA GLU A 409 16.18 -2.07 26.42
C GLU A 409 16.91 -0.91 25.72
N VAL A 410 16.70 0.34 26.15
CA VAL A 410 17.32 1.53 25.55
C VAL A 410 18.85 1.46 25.54
N ARG A 411 19.46 0.93 26.59
CA ARG A 411 20.94 0.78 26.68
C ARG A 411 21.53 -0.15 25.60
N ASN A 412 20.72 -1.07 25.07
CA ASN A 412 21.16 -2.03 24.06
C ASN A 412 21.16 -1.42 22.65
N ALA A 413 20.43 -0.33 22.44
CA ALA A 413 20.39 0.34 21.15
C ALA A 413 21.75 0.95 20.82
N ASP A 414 22.28 0.70 19.63
CA ASP A 414 23.45 1.43 19.09
C ASP A 414 23.04 2.68 18.31
N THR A 415 21.84 2.65 17.75
CA THR A 415 21.17 3.76 17.09
C THR A 415 19.73 3.79 17.58
N LEU A 416 19.33 4.91 18.18
CA LEU A 416 18.00 5.13 18.72
C LEU A 416 17.28 6.20 17.91
N ILE A 417 16.07 5.91 17.46
CA ILE A 417 15.18 6.91 16.88
C ILE A 417 14.01 7.15 17.85
N LEU A 418 13.80 8.42 18.20
CA LEU A 418 12.63 8.90 18.94
C LEU A 418 11.68 9.59 17.96
N PRO A 419 10.66 8.88 17.44
CA PRO A 419 9.59 9.50 16.70
C PRO A 419 8.67 10.24 17.67
N GLY A 420 8.00 11.28 17.19
CA GLY A 420 6.94 11.88 17.96
C GLY A 420 5.99 12.70 17.09
N VAL A 421 4.71 12.31 17.11
CA VAL A 421 3.61 13.02 16.46
C VAL A 421 2.62 13.41 17.55
N GLY A 422 2.18 14.67 17.53
CA GLY A 422 1.06 15.12 18.35
C GLY A 422 1.44 16.18 19.38
N HIS A 423 0.64 16.26 20.44
CA HIS A 423 0.76 17.28 21.47
C HIS A 423 1.97 17.02 22.38
N PHE A 424 2.89 17.98 22.50
CA PHE A 424 4.12 17.89 23.29
C PHE A 424 3.88 17.34 24.70
N GLY A 425 2.92 17.92 25.42
CA GLY A 425 2.59 17.50 26.78
C GLY A 425 2.12 16.05 26.87
N HIS A 426 1.36 15.59 25.86
CA HIS A 426 0.85 14.22 25.81
C HIS A 426 1.99 13.23 25.58
N CYS A 427 2.87 13.55 24.63
CA CYS A 427 4.04 12.76 24.29
C CYS A 427 5.00 12.60 25.48
N LEU A 428 5.43 13.72 26.06
CA LEU A 428 6.42 13.73 27.14
C LEU A 428 5.85 13.17 28.45
N SER A 429 4.57 13.39 28.75
CA SER A 429 3.94 12.81 29.93
C SER A 429 3.89 11.28 29.88
N GLN A 430 3.63 10.69 28.72
CA GLN A 430 3.64 9.23 28.62
C GLN A 430 5.05 8.65 28.56
N LEU A 431 6.02 9.32 27.92
CA LEU A 431 7.44 8.91 28.01
C LEU A 431 7.94 8.96 29.46
N SER A 432 7.52 9.97 30.22
CA SER A 432 7.80 10.09 31.65
C SER A 432 7.14 8.96 32.45
N ALA A 433 5.84 8.74 32.26
CA ALA A 433 5.10 7.67 32.93
C ALA A 433 5.62 6.27 32.59
N GLY A 434 6.13 6.08 31.37
CA GLY A 434 6.77 4.86 30.92
C GLY A 434 8.22 4.70 31.41
N GLY A 435 8.82 5.72 32.04
CA GLY A 435 10.19 5.66 32.54
C GLY A 435 11.29 5.82 31.49
N PHE A 436 10.97 6.32 30.29
CA PHE A 436 11.91 6.40 29.16
C PHE A 436 12.82 7.64 29.17
N LEU A 437 12.46 8.70 29.89
CA LEU A 437 13.19 9.97 29.83
C LEU A 437 14.66 9.85 30.24
N GLU A 438 14.95 9.18 31.36
CA GLU A 438 16.32 9.04 31.86
C GLU A 438 17.16 8.09 30.98
N PRO A 439 16.68 6.90 30.57
CA PRO A 439 17.43 6.04 29.66
C PRO A 439 17.73 6.68 28.30
N ILE A 440 16.85 7.54 27.78
CA ILE A 440 17.14 8.32 26.56
C ILE A 440 18.31 9.29 26.79
N LYS A 441 18.36 9.98 27.94
CA LYS A 441 19.49 10.86 28.28
C LYS A 441 20.79 10.07 28.41
N GLU A 442 20.75 8.93 29.08
CA GLU A 442 21.90 8.03 29.22
C GLU A 442 22.41 7.55 27.85
N HIS A 443 21.51 7.17 26.95
CA HIS A 443 21.86 6.80 25.57
C HIS A 443 22.57 7.94 24.84
N ILE A 444 22.03 9.15 24.90
CA ILE A 444 22.66 10.33 24.28
C ILE A 444 24.03 10.60 24.89
N ASN A 445 24.15 10.57 26.22
CA ASN A 445 25.40 10.83 26.94
C ASN A 445 26.48 9.75 26.69
N SER A 446 26.07 8.53 26.33
CA SER A 446 26.99 7.44 25.99
C SER A 446 27.69 7.62 24.63
N GLY A 447 27.28 8.61 23.83
CA GLY A 447 27.84 8.87 22.50
C GLY A 447 27.24 7.99 21.39
N LYS A 448 26.21 7.18 21.70
CA LYS A 448 25.51 6.35 20.72
C LYS A 448 24.53 7.17 19.87
N ARG A 449 24.32 6.79 18.61
CA ARG A 449 23.57 7.61 17.66
C ARG A 449 22.12 7.80 18.10
N PHE A 450 21.62 9.02 18.01
CA PHE A 450 20.25 9.39 18.37
C PHE A 450 19.64 10.27 17.28
N MET A 451 18.42 9.93 16.85
CA MET A 451 17.59 10.78 15.98
C MET A 451 16.29 11.17 16.66
N GLY A 452 15.99 12.46 16.76
CA GLY A 452 14.66 12.96 17.16
C GLY A 452 13.86 13.47 15.96
N ILE A 453 12.61 13.04 15.80
CA ILE A 453 11.74 13.49 14.69
C ILE A 453 10.52 14.22 15.25
N CYS A 454 10.27 15.43 14.74
CA CYS A 454 9.17 16.32 15.15
C CYS A 454 9.15 16.48 16.68
N VAL A 455 8.20 15.91 17.42
CA VAL A 455 8.20 15.99 18.89
C VAL A 455 9.46 15.36 19.50
N GLY A 456 10.13 14.43 18.81
CA GLY A 456 11.44 13.93 19.19
C GLY A 456 12.56 14.99 19.16
N LEU A 457 12.51 15.96 18.23
CA LEU A 457 13.36 17.15 18.28
C LEU A 457 12.94 18.04 19.45
N GLN A 458 11.64 18.28 19.59
CA GLN A 458 11.10 19.18 20.63
C GLN A 458 11.43 18.68 22.04
N ALA A 459 11.46 17.37 22.24
CA ALA A 459 11.83 16.73 23.50
C ALA A 459 13.26 17.09 23.95
N LEU A 460 14.16 17.51 23.06
CA LEU A 460 15.52 17.92 23.44
C LEU A 460 15.57 19.28 24.17
N PHE A 461 14.51 20.09 24.05
CA PHE A 461 14.41 21.41 24.66
C PHE A 461 13.92 21.32 26.12
N GLU A 462 13.87 22.45 26.83
CA GLU A 462 13.38 22.50 28.23
C GLU A 462 11.87 22.28 28.34
N GLY A 463 11.10 22.63 27.31
CA GLY A 463 9.64 22.51 27.30
C GLY A 463 9.01 23.29 26.15
N SER A 464 7.69 23.22 26.05
CA SER A 464 6.90 23.90 25.01
C SER A 464 5.85 24.83 25.61
N GLU A 465 5.51 25.91 24.92
CA GLU A 465 4.31 26.72 25.23
C GLU A 465 3.01 25.94 24.99
N GLU A 466 3.05 24.84 24.23
CA GLU A 466 1.90 23.95 24.02
C GLU A 466 1.40 23.33 25.33
N ASP A 467 2.34 22.93 26.20
CA ASP A 467 2.06 22.52 27.57
C ASP A 467 3.14 23.07 28.51
N PRO A 468 2.89 24.23 29.14
CA PRO A 468 3.87 24.89 30.00
C PRO A 468 4.32 24.04 31.20
N GLN A 469 3.48 23.09 31.65
CA GLN A 469 3.72 22.29 32.86
C GLN A 469 4.62 21.09 32.60
N THR A 470 4.65 20.58 31.37
CA THR A 470 5.41 19.38 31.01
C THR A 470 6.84 19.76 30.62
N PRO A 471 7.88 19.25 31.31
CA PRO A 471 9.28 19.48 30.92
C PRO A 471 9.72 18.56 29.77
N GLY A 472 10.65 19.03 28.97
CA GLY A 472 11.43 18.19 28.04
C GLY A 472 12.66 17.58 28.71
N LEU A 473 13.57 17.03 27.90
CA LEU A 473 14.84 16.45 28.36
C LEU A 473 15.82 17.52 28.85
N GLY A 474 15.68 18.77 28.38
CA GLY A 474 16.49 19.90 28.82
C GLY A 474 17.95 19.87 28.34
N LEU A 475 18.23 19.28 27.17
CA LEU A 475 19.55 19.32 26.55
C LEU A 475 19.86 20.69 25.93
N ILE A 476 18.82 21.42 25.54
CA ILE A 476 18.90 22.78 24.99
C ILE A 476 18.10 23.70 25.92
N PRO A 477 18.75 24.70 26.57
CA PRO A 477 18.12 25.58 27.55
C PRO A 477 17.26 26.66 26.88
N SER A 478 16.24 26.23 26.14
CA SER A 478 15.28 27.07 25.44
C SER A 478 13.93 26.35 25.38
N ARG A 479 12.87 27.11 25.11
CA ARG A 479 11.49 26.61 25.01
C ARG A 479 10.93 26.82 23.61
N LEU A 480 10.09 25.89 23.18
CA LEU A 480 9.34 26.02 21.94
C LEU A 480 8.20 27.04 22.10
N ARG A 481 7.98 27.84 21.06
CA ARG A 481 6.95 28.87 21.02
C ARG A 481 5.93 28.59 19.94
N LYS A 482 4.69 29.03 20.16
CA LYS A 482 3.67 29.00 19.10
C LYS A 482 4.05 30.03 18.04
N PHE A 483 3.88 29.69 16.75
CA PHE A 483 4.00 30.68 15.69
C PHE A 483 2.97 31.80 15.84
N ASP A 484 3.35 33.01 15.44
CA ASP A 484 2.43 34.14 15.35
C ASP A 484 1.46 33.97 14.18
N ASP A 485 0.17 33.95 14.47
CA ASP A 485 -0.92 33.76 13.51
C ASP A 485 -1.49 35.08 12.96
N SER A 486 -0.83 36.22 13.24
CA SER A 486 -1.28 37.54 12.79
C SER A 486 -1.15 37.76 11.27
N SER A 487 -0.14 37.12 10.65
CA SER A 487 0.27 37.37 9.26
C SER A 487 0.25 36.11 8.39
N LYS A 488 0.00 34.93 8.97
CA LYS A 488 0.07 33.63 8.32
C LYS A 488 -0.79 32.60 9.04
N SER A 489 -1.08 31.50 8.35
CA SER A 489 -1.90 30.44 8.92
C SER A 489 -1.14 29.66 10.00
N VAL A 490 -1.78 29.19 11.07
CA VAL A 490 -1.13 28.30 12.05
C VAL A 490 -2.09 27.16 12.36
N PRO A 491 -1.70 25.87 12.24
CA PRO A 491 -0.35 25.31 12.08
C PRO A 491 0.38 25.59 10.76
N HIS A 492 1.71 25.53 10.80
CA HIS A 492 2.59 25.45 9.63
C HIS A 492 2.44 24.07 8.99
N ILE A 493 1.69 23.96 7.88
CA ILE A 493 1.44 22.72 7.14
C ILE A 493 1.89 22.87 5.68
N GLY A 494 3.03 22.27 5.35
CA GLY A 494 3.51 22.25 3.98
C GLY A 494 5.00 21.95 3.85
N TRP A 495 5.52 22.24 2.66
CA TRP A 495 6.90 21.94 2.29
C TRP A 495 7.78 23.18 2.37
N ASN A 496 8.80 23.14 3.22
CA ASN A 496 9.72 24.25 3.47
C ASN A 496 11.19 23.78 3.31
N SER A 497 12.13 24.71 3.25
CA SER A 497 13.57 24.40 3.18
C SER A 497 14.14 23.94 4.53
N ALA A 498 15.36 23.44 4.51
CA ALA A 498 16.22 23.29 5.69
C ALA A 498 17.62 23.79 5.31
N LYS A 499 17.85 25.10 5.48
CA LYS A 499 19.06 25.81 5.05
C LYS A 499 20.18 25.64 6.07
N THR A 500 21.38 25.30 5.62
CA THR A 500 22.52 25.08 6.52
C THR A 500 23.42 26.30 6.58
N SER A 501 23.80 26.73 7.79
CA SER A 501 24.53 28.00 8.01
C SER A 501 26.05 27.97 7.70
N HIS A 502 26.61 26.88 7.16
CA HIS A 502 28.05 26.78 6.84
C HIS A 502 28.38 27.09 5.38
N ASN A 503 28.62 28.38 5.11
CA ASN A 503 29.27 28.86 3.88
C ASN A 503 30.78 29.09 4.12
N GLU A 504 31.62 28.12 3.77
CA GLU A 504 33.06 28.36 3.59
C GLU A 504 33.38 28.38 2.09
N GLY A 505 33.26 29.56 1.46
CA GLY A 505 33.55 29.76 0.04
C GLY A 505 32.45 29.24 -0.90
N SER A 506 32.84 28.60 -2.02
CA SER A 506 31.94 28.10 -3.08
C SER A 506 31.30 26.73 -2.76
N GLN A 507 31.55 26.16 -1.58
CA GLN A 507 31.11 24.81 -1.18
C GLN A 507 30.24 24.88 0.08
N THR A 508 29.04 24.29 0.01
CA THR A 508 28.15 24.11 1.17
C THR A 508 28.34 22.69 1.74
N SER A 509 28.46 22.57 3.06
CA SER A 509 28.51 21.29 3.77
C SER A 509 27.10 20.93 4.26
N SER A 510 26.51 19.86 3.74
CA SER A 510 25.20 19.39 4.19
C SER A 510 25.28 18.65 5.51
N ILE A 511 24.36 18.90 6.44
CA ILE A 511 24.15 18.06 7.63
C ILE A 511 23.31 16.84 7.21
N TYR A 512 23.82 15.61 7.35
CA TYR A 512 23.06 14.35 7.09
C TYR A 512 22.20 14.38 5.80
N GLY A 513 22.81 14.77 4.67
CA GLY A 513 22.15 14.77 3.36
C GLY A 513 21.09 15.86 3.16
N LEU A 514 20.98 16.84 4.07
CA LEU A 514 20.13 18.01 3.88
C LEU A 514 20.63 18.88 2.74
N ARG A 515 19.71 19.47 1.99
CA ARG A 515 20.02 20.28 0.80
C ARG A 515 19.09 21.48 0.76
N GLU A 516 19.63 22.63 0.42
CA GLU A 516 18.91 23.91 0.45
C GLU A 516 17.81 23.97 -0.63
N GLU A 517 18.06 23.33 -1.78
CA GLU A 517 17.13 23.25 -2.90
C GLU A 517 16.03 22.20 -2.67
N SER A 518 16.25 21.25 -1.75
CA SER A 518 15.22 20.27 -1.38
C SER A 518 14.20 20.88 -0.44
N LYS A 519 12.97 20.37 -0.51
CA LYS A 519 11.89 20.72 0.43
C LYS A 519 11.55 19.52 1.32
N TYR A 520 11.17 19.83 2.55
CA TYR A 520 10.82 18.87 3.58
C TYR A 520 9.46 19.21 4.16
N TYR A 521 8.70 18.21 4.58
CA TYR A 521 7.34 18.37 5.06
C TYR A 521 7.29 18.72 6.56
N TYR A 522 6.79 19.92 6.86
CA TYR A 522 6.57 20.45 8.19
C TYR A 522 5.06 20.45 8.50
N VAL A 523 4.71 20.08 9.73
CA VAL A 523 3.31 19.96 10.19
C VAL A 523 3.22 20.25 11.70
N HIS A 524 3.29 21.52 12.10
CA HIS A 524 3.40 21.91 13.52
C HIS A 524 2.90 23.35 13.80
N SER A 525 2.37 23.57 15.02
CA SER A 525 2.02 24.92 15.51
C SER A 525 3.13 25.57 16.33
N TYR A 526 4.03 24.75 16.88
CA TYR A 526 5.07 25.16 17.82
C TYR A 526 6.44 24.84 17.26
N ALA A 527 7.38 25.78 17.39
CA ALA A 527 8.73 25.65 16.86
C ALA A 527 9.74 26.25 17.85
N ALA A 528 11.01 25.86 17.72
CA ALA A 528 12.09 26.52 18.42
C ALA A 528 12.57 27.72 17.58
N PRO A 529 12.42 28.97 18.08
CA PRO A 529 12.94 30.14 17.39
C PRO A 529 14.45 30.03 17.20
N TYR A 530 14.97 30.50 16.08
CA TYR A 530 16.40 30.50 15.81
C TYR A 530 17.02 31.85 16.16
N GLU A 531 18.10 31.82 16.95
CA GLU A 531 18.93 32.99 17.24
C GLU A 531 20.35 32.76 16.69
N PRO A 532 20.79 33.54 15.69
CA PRO A 532 22.08 33.32 15.04
C PRO A 532 23.26 33.28 16.00
N GLY A 533 24.05 32.20 15.94
CA GLY A 533 25.29 32.04 16.69
C GLY A 533 25.12 31.62 18.15
N VAL A 534 23.89 31.42 18.66
CA VAL A 534 23.65 30.98 20.04
C VAL A 534 23.90 29.48 20.19
N LEU A 535 23.34 28.66 19.30
CA LEU A 535 23.49 27.21 19.33
C LEU A 535 24.84 26.78 18.74
N GLU A 536 25.35 27.48 17.74
CA GLU A 536 26.65 27.24 17.14
C GLU A 536 27.79 27.41 18.14
N LYS A 537 27.71 28.43 19.02
CA LYS A 537 28.66 28.60 20.15
C LYS A 537 28.65 27.42 21.12
N GLN A 538 27.56 26.67 21.19
CA GLN A 538 27.42 25.47 22.00
C GLN A 538 27.77 24.18 21.22
N GLY A 539 28.32 24.33 20.01
CA GLY A 539 28.77 23.24 19.15
C GLY A 539 27.67 22.56 18.34
N TRP A 540 26.48 23.15 18.22
CA TRP A 540 25.43 22.63 17.35
C TRP A 540 25.60 23.13 15.91
N SER A 541 25.43 22.23 14.96
CA SER A 541 25.12 22.58 13.58
C SER A 541 23.61 22.73 13.44
N VAL A 542 23.15 23.83 12.85
CA VAL A 542 21.72 24.15 12.74
C VAL A 542 21.35 24.25 11.27
N ALA A 543 20.21 23.66 10.91
CA ALA A 543 19.53 23.95 9.65
C ALA A 543 18.23 24.72 9.95
N THR A 544 18.03 25.85 9.31
CA THR A 544 16.92 26.77 9.59
C THR A 544 15.90 26.81 8.46
N ALA A 545 14.71 27.32 8.78
CA ALA A 545 13.66 27.62 7.82
C ALA A 545 12.93 28.90 8.23
N HIS A 546 12.31 29.58 7.27
CA HIS A 546 11.46 30.72 7.52
C HIS A 546 9.99 30.34 7.36
N TYR A 547 9.14 30.82 8.26
CA TYR A 547 7.70 30.78 8.10
C TYR A 547 7.11 32.17 8.33
N GLY A 548 6.73 32.84 7.23
CA GLY A 548 6.57 34.29 7.23
C GLY A 548 7.86 34.98 7.69
N GLU A 549 7.75 35.93 8.63
CA GLU A 549 8.89 36.69 9.17
C GLU A 549 9.64 35.95 10.30
N GLU A 550 9.18 34.75 10.71
CA GLU A 550 9.81 34.00 11.80
C GLU A 550 10.83 32.98 11.26
N GLU A 551 12.07 33.06 11.74
CA GLU A 551 13.09 32.03 11.52
C GLU A 551 13.09 31.01 12.67
N PHE A 552 13.10 29.74 12.32
CA PHE A 552 13.05 28.66 13.29
C PHE A 552 14.00 27.52 12.92
N ILE A 553 14.23 26.66 13.90
CA ILE A 553 15.09 25.50 13.78
C ILE A 553 14.35 24.39 13.01
N GLY A 554 14.84 24.07 11.80
CA GLY A 554 14.34 22.97 10.98
C GLY A 554 15.03 21.63 11.29
N ALA A 555 16.33 21.65 11.58
CA ALA A 555 17.08 20.50 12.09
C ALA A 555 18.30 20.94 12.91
N ILE A 556 18.82 20.05 13.76
CA ILE A 556 20.03 20.26 14.55
C ILE A 556 20.89 19.01 14.61
N ALA A 557 22.20 19.19 14.72
CA ALA A 557 23.14 18.11 14.94
C ALA A 557 24.26 18.51 15.91
N ARG A 558 24.65 17.61 16.81
CA ARG A 558 25.83 17.78 17.68
C ARG A 558 26.34 16.42 18.13
N GLY A 559 27.58 16.08 17.78
CA GLY A 559 28.16 14.77 18.09
C GLY A 559 27.31 13.64 17.51
N ASN A 560 26.75 12.81 18.39
CA ASN A 560 25.91 11.66 18.08
C ASN A 560 24.40 11.98 17.93
N VAL A 561 24.01 13.22 18.21
CA VAL A 561 22.61 13.66 18.14
C VAL A 561 22.32 14.29 16.79
N PHE A 562 21.24 13.85 16.16
CA PHE A 562 20.59 14.51 15.03
C PHE A 562 19.10 14.67 15.34
N ALA A 563 18.47 15.76 14.92
CA ALA A 563 17.03 15.89 15.08
C ALA A 563 16.43 16.79 14.00
N THR A 564 15.20 16.50 13.59
CA THR A 564 14.47 17.26 12.56
C THR A 564 13.10 17.68 13.07
N GLN A 565 12.70 18.93 12.80
CA GLN A 565 11.35 19.42 13.06
C GLN A 565 10.37 18.94 11.98
N PHE A 566 10.85 18.80 10.74
CA PHE A 566 10.11 18.15 9.66
C PHE A 566 10.09 16.63 9.81
N HIS A 567 9.19 15.98 9.08
CA HIS A 567 9.04 14.53 9.00
C HIS A 567 9.78 13.98 7.78
N PRO A 568 11.00 13.42 7.90
CA PRO A 568 11.72 12.89 6.75
C PRO A 568 10.98 11.72 6.07
N GLU A 569 10.27 10.89 6.83
CA GLU A 569 9.42 9.81 6.31
C GLU A 569 8.22 10.31 5.51
N LYS A 570 7.92 11.62 5.57
CA LYS A 570 6.87 12.31 4.79
C LYS A 570 7.42 13.32 3.80
N SER A 571 8.73 13.37 3.61
CA SER A 571 9.41 14.34 2.74
C SER A 571 9.88 13.71 1.42
N GLY A 572 9.20 12.64 0.97
CA GLY A 572 9.52 11.95 -0.28
C GLY A 572 10.98 11.50 -0.36
N GLN A 573 11.58 11.63 -1.55
CA GLN A 573 12.98 11.24 -1.78
C GLN A 573 13.98 12.08 -0.98
N ALA A 574 13.65 13.34 -0.68
CA ALA A 574 14.52 14.21 0.12
C ALA A 574 14.66 13.69 1.55
N GLY A 575 13.56 13.29 2.17
CA GLY A 575 13.61 12.74 3.52
C GLY A 575 14.15 11.32 3.60
N LEU A 576 13.89 10.46 2.61
CA LEU A 576 14.54 9.14 2.54
C LEU A 576 16.07 9.26 2.49
N ARG A 577 16.60 10.23 1.75
CA ARG A 577 18.03 10.55 1.73
C ARG A 577 18.53 10.97 3.11
N THR A 578 17.79 11.82 3.83
CA THR A 578 18.14 12.25 5.19
C THR A 578 18.18 11.08 6.18
N ILE A 579 17.19 10.17 6.12
CA ILE A 579 17.18 8.97 6.97
C ILE A 579 18.38 8.08 6.65
N ARG A 580 18.65 7.83 5.35
CA ARG A 580 19.82 7.04 4.93
C ARG A 580 21.12 7.64 5.42
N ALA A 581 21.34 8.94 5.21
CA ALA A 581 22.57 9.60 5.63
C ALA A 581 22.79 9.49 7.15
N PHE A 582 21.74 9.63 7.96
CA PHE A 582 21.83 9.41 9.41
C PHE A 582 22.20 7.96 9.76
N LEU A 583 21.51 6.98 9.17
CA LEU A 583 21.73 5.56 9.45
C LEU A 583 23.10 5.06 8.96
N ASP A 584 23.61 5.62 7.86
CA ASP A 584 24.95 5.35 7.33
C ASP A 584 26.06 6.07 8.12
N GLY A 585 25.70 7.01 9.01
CA GLY A 585 26.66 7.83 9.76
C GLY A 585 27.36 8.91 8.90
N GLN A 586 26.77 9.29 7.78
CA GLN A 586 27.28 10.32 6.87
C GLN A 586 26.98 11.72 7.40
N LEU A 587 27.88 12.23 8.25
CA LEU A 587 27.75 13.53 8.91
C LEU A 587 27.73 14.72 7.94
N SER A 588 28.61 14.70 6.93
CA SER A 588 28.77 15.78 5.96
C SER A 588 29.05 15.23 4.57
N GLU A 589 28.36 15.79 3.58
CA GLU A 589 28.65 15.63 2.16
C GLU A 589 28.86 17.02 1.54
N LYS A 590 29.79 17.09 0.58
CA LYS A 590 30.02 18.28 -0.23
C LYS A 590 29.20 18.17 -1.51
N HIS A 591 28.43 19.21 -1.84
CA HIS A 591 27.67 19.28 -3.08
C HIS A 591 27.90 20.62 -3.78
N GLU A 592 27.78 20.64 -5.11
CA GLU A 592 27.89 21.86 -5.91
C GLU A 592 26.61 22.70 -5.75
N THR A 593 26.80 24.01 -5.53
CA THR A 593 25.70 24.97 -5.43
C THR A 593 25.04 25.16 -6.79
N SER A 594 23.73 24.93 -6.87
CA SER A 594 22.92 25.25 -8.06
C SER A 594 22.15 26.57 -7.88
N LEU A 595 21.73 27.17 -8.99
CA LEU A 595 21.20 28.53 -9.09
C LEU A 595 20.07 28.84 -8.07
N PRO A 596 19.99 30.09 -7.57
CA PRO A 596 19.03 30.48 -6.54
C PRO A 596 17.59 30.33 -7.03
N SER A 597 16.79 29.54 -6.30
CA SER A 597 15.35 29.50 -6.48
C SER A 597 14.72 30.81 -5.97
N SER A 598 13.74 31.36 -6.68
CA SER A 598 12.99 32.52 -6.21
C SER A 598 12.26 32.18 -4.91
N GLU A 599 12.73 32.69 -3.77
CA GLU A 599 12.09 32.46 -2.48
C GLU A 599 10.79 33.25 -2.38
N ARG A 600 9.73 32.60 -1.89
CA ARG A 600 8.54 33.31 -1.45
C ARG A 600 8.70 33.80 -0.04
N ARG A 601 8.01 34.92 0.25
CA ARG A 601 7.95 35.57 1.56
C ARG A 601 7.49 34.67 2.71
N ASP A 602 6.69 33.64 2.43
CA ASP A 602 6.10 32.73 3.41
C ASP A 602 6.89 31.44 3.63
N GLY A 603 7.89 31.14 2.79
CA GLY A 603 8.77 29.96 2.91
C GLY A 603 8.18 28.63 2.40
N LEU A 604 6.86 28.52 2.28
CA LEU A 604 6.16 27.32 1.81
C LEU A 604 6.05 27.23 0.27
N THR A 605 6.11 26.00 -0.26
CA THR A 605 5.68 25.73 -1.65
C THR A 605 4.17 25.89 -1.82
N ARG A 606 3.68 25.96 -3.07
CA ARG A 606 2.24 25.75 -3.30
C ARG A 606 1.95 24.26 -3.17
N ARG A 607 1.24 23.87 -2.12
CA ARG A 607 0.89 22.47 -1.87
C ARG A 607 -0.24 22.01 -2.80
N VAL A 608 0.02 20.97 -3.58
CA VAL A 608 -0.95 20.35 -4.49
C VAL A 608 -1.35 18.97 -3.98
N ILE A 609 -2.64 18.82 -3.66
CA ILE A 609 -3.18 17.61 -3.04
C ILE A 609 -3.90 16.75 -4.09
N ALA A 610 -3.56 15.47 -4.17
CA ALA A 610 -4.29 14.50 -4.98
C ALA A 610 -5.38 13.85 -4.15
N CYS A 611 -6.62 13.82 -4.65
CA CYS A 611 -7.73 13.21 -3.95
C CYS A 611 -8.32 12.02 -4.71
N LEU A 612 -8.71 10.98 -3.98
CA LEU A 612 -9.40 9.83 -4.53
C LEU A 612 -10.63 9.41 -3.70
N ASP A 613 -11.75 9.24 -4.39
CA ASP A 613 -12.95 8.60 -3.84
C ASP A 613 -12.76 7.09 -3.83
N VAL A 614 -12.83 6.49 -2.64
CA VAL A 614 -12.82 5.03 -2.49
C VAL A 614 -14.23 4.53 -2.22
N ARG A 615 -14.69 3.62 -3.10
CA ARG A 615 -16.03 3.01 -3.03
C ARG A 615 -15.96 1.51 -3.19
N THR A 616 -17.03 0.85 -2.78
CA THR A 616 -17.27 -0.56 -3.09
C THR A 616 -18.02 -0.66 -4.42
N ASN A 617 -17.52 -1.43 -5.38
CA ASN A 617 -18.24 -1.70 -6.63
C ASN A 617 -19.35 -2.75 -6.42
N ASP A 618 -20.12 -3.05 -7.48
CA ASP A 618 -21.22 -4.02 -7.44
C ASP A 618 -20.75 -5.47 -7.12
N GLN A 619 -19.44 -5.77 -7.20
CA GLN A 619 -18.84 -7.06 -6.87
C GLN A 619 -18.25 -7.12 -5.45
N GLY A 620 -18.29 -6.02 -4.69
CA GLY A 620 -17.70 -5.94 -3.35
C GLY A 620 -16.25 -5.47 -3.30
N ASP A 621 -15.61 -5.19 -4.44
CA ASP A 621 -14.22 -4.72 -4.51
C ASP A 621 -14.12 -3.22 -4.24
N LEU A 622 -13.00 -2.81 -3.65
CA LEU A 622 -12.66 -1.40 -3.45
C LEU A 622 -12.06 -0.83 -4.73
N VAL A 623 -12.72 0.19 -5.26
CA VAL A 623 -12.34 0.86 -6.51
C VAL A 623 -12.25 2.36 -6.30
N VAL A 624 -11.41 3.00 -7.10
CA VAL A 624 -11.39 4.45 -7.22
C VAL A 624 -12.43 4.87 -8.25
N THR A 625 -13.27 5.84 -7.90
CA THR A 625 -14.35 6.30 -8.79
C THR A 625 -14.21 7.78 -9.13
N LYS A 626 -14.71 8.21 -10.29
CA LYS A 626 -14.92 9.63 -10.60
C LYS A 626 -16.38 10.00 -10.29
N GLY A 627 -16.60 10.82 -9.27
CA GLY A 627 -17.89 11.50 -9.08
C GLY A 627 -17.96 12.75 -9.93
N ASP A 628 -18.99 12.88 -10.77
CA ASP A 628 -19.42 14.16 -11.32
C ASP A 628 -20.70 14.55 -10.55
N GLN A 629 -20.67 15.58 -9.70
CA GLN A 629 -21.82 15.98 -8.86
C GLN A 629 -22.43 14.82 -8.05
N TYR A 630 -21.59 13.99 -7.43
CA TYR A 630 -21.98 12.79 -6.69
C TYR A 630 -22.65 11.66 -7.51
N ASP A 631 -22.73 11.78 -8.84
CA ASP A 631 -23.13 10.70 -9.76
C ASP A 631 -21.89 9.92 -10.24
N VAL A 632 -21.91 8.60 -10.06
CA VAL A 632 -20.74 7.70 -10.22
C VAL A 632 -20.99 6.55 -11.19
N ARG A 633 -22.21 6.45 -11.75
CA ARG A 633 -22.58 5.38 -12.69
C ARG A 633 -22.43 5.88 -14.13
N GLU A 634 -22.10 4.98 -15.04
CA GLU A 634 -22.13 5.29 -16.47
C GLU A 634 -23.56 5.64 -16.92
N LYS A 635 -23.70 6.72 -17.70
CA LYS A 635 -24.99 7.12 -18.29
C LYS A 635 -25.37 6.13 -19.40
N SER A 636 -26.12 5.08 -19.02
CA SER A 636 -26.79 4.16 -19.95
C SER A 636 -28.27 4.01 -19.53
N ALA A 637 -29.13 3.67 -20.49
CA ALA A 637 -30.59 3.64 -20.33
C ALA A 637 -31.12 2.66 -19.27
N SER A 638 -30.25 1.83 -18.68
CA SER A 638 -30.58 0.80 -17.67
C SER A 638 -29.82 0.96 -16.33
N GLY A 639 -29.13 2.09 -16.11
CA GLY A 639 -28.28 2.30 -14.92
C GLY A 639 -26.94 1.56 -15.06
N GLY A 640 -25.89 2.28 -15.44
CA GLY A 640 -24.57 1.70 -15.74
C GLY A 640 -23.80 1.20 -14.52
N GLN A 641 -22.68 0.51 -14.80
CA GLN A 641 -21.73 0.07 -13.77
C GLN A 641 -21.02 1.28 -13.13
N VAL A 642 -20.50 1.08 -11.92
CA VAL A 642 -19.67 2.08 -11.23
C VAL A 642 -18.36 2.27 -12.00
N ARG A 643 -18.02 3.52 -12.37
CA ARG A 643 -16.77 3.84 -13.08
C ARG A 643 -15.56 3.43 -12.24
N ASN A 644 -14.70 2.55 -12.76
CA ASN A 644 -13.51 2.05 -12.07
C ASN A 644 -12.22 2.66 -12.66
N LEU A 645 -11.54 3.50 -11.88
CA LEU A 645 -10.27 4.15 -12.25
C LEU A 645 -9.04 3.34 -11.84
N GLY A 646 -9.22 2.20 -11.17
CA GLY A 646 -8.14 1.35 -10.65
C GLY A 646 -8.26 1.10 -9.15
N LYS A 647 -7.28 0.40 -8.60
CA LYS A 647 -7.19 0.12 -7.17
C LYS A 647 -6.67 1.35 -6.40
N PRO A 648 -7.21 1.65 -5.21
CA PRO A 648 -6.80 2.83 -4.43
C PRO A 648 -5.29 2.92 -4.16
N VAL A 649 -4.65 1.81 -3.82
CA VAL A 649 -3.21 1.75 -3.51
C VAL A 649 -2.35 2.11 -4.73
N ASP A 650 -2.65 1.53 -5.89
CA ASP A 650 -1.90 1.76 -7.13
C ASP A 650 -2.06 3.21 -7.59
N MET A 651 -3.27 3.78 -7.44
CA MET A 651 -3.53 5.17 -7.79
C MET A 651 -2.81 6.15 -6.86
N ALA A 652 -2.81 5.90 -5.55
CA ALA A 652 -2.08 6.71 -4.58
C ALA A 652 -0.57 6.69 -4.85
N LYS A 653 -0.02 5.52 -5.16
CA LYS A 653 1.39 5.38 -5.58
C LYS A 653 1.67 6.17 -6.85
N LYS A 654 0.80 6.09 -7.85
CA LYS A 654 0.94 6.87 -9.08
C LYS A 654 0.92 8.37 -8.81
N TYR A 655 0.01 8.87 -7.97
CA TYR A 655 -0.02 10.29 -7.61
C TYR A 655 1.26 10.74 -6.92
N TYR A 656 1.78 9.95 -5.99
CA TYR A 656 3.07 10.21 -5.36
C TYR A 656 4.22 10.26 -6.38
N GLU A 657 4.32 9.26 -7.26
CA GLU A 657 5.38 9.20 -8.29
C GLU A 657 5.32 10.35 -9.31
N GLN A 658 4.12 10.90 -9.52
CA GLN A 658 3.94 12.06 -10.39
C GLN A 658 4.13 13.40 -9.64
N GLY A 659 4.38 13.40 -8.33
CA GLY A 659 4.71 14.61 -7.57
C GLY A 659 3.58 15.20 -6.74
N ALA A 660 2.58 14.41 -6.33
CA ALA A 660 1.61 14.84 -5.32
C ALA A 660 2.31 15.19 -4.01
N ASP A 661 2.04 16.39 -3.47
CA ASP A 661 2.56 16.81 -2.17
C ASP A 661 1.85 16.11 -1.00
N GLU A 662 0.63 15.61 -1.24
CA GLU A 662 -0.24 14.94 -0.27
C GLU A 662 -1.29 14.10 -1.02
N VAL A 663 -1.71 12.98 -0.43
CA VAL A 663 -2.78 12.12 -0.97
C VAL A 663 -3.94 12.02 0.01
N THR A 664 -5.14 12.43 -0.45
CA THR A 664 -6.38 12.36 0.32
C THR A 664 -7.27 11.23 -0.16
N PHE A 665 -7.73 10.40 0.78
CA PHE A 665 -8.69 9.33 0.56
C PHE A 665 -10.05 9.77 1.11
N LEU A 666 -11.07 9.80 0.25
CA LEU A 666 -12.45 9.97 0.69
C LEU A 666 -13.12 8.60 0.75
N ASN A 667 -13.31 8.12 1.98
CA ASN A 667 -13.98 6.86 2.28
C ASN A 667 -15.49 7.01 2.16
N ILE A 668 -16.03 6.59 1.02
CA ILE A 668 -17.47 6.62 0.71
C ILE A 668 -18.02 5.18 0.70
N THR A 669 -17.32 4.27 1.36
CA THR A 669 -17.72 2.86 1.43
C THR A 669 -18.91 2.69 2.38
N SER A 670 -19.77 1.72 2.08
CA SER A 670 -20.97 1.44 2.87
C SER A 670 -20.81 0.16 3.69
N PHE A 671 -19.73 0.05 4.47
CA PHE A 671 -19.52 -1.09 5.35
C PHE A 671 -20.27 -0.92 6.67
N ARG A 672 -21.61 -1.05 6.64
CA ARG A 672 -22.45 -0.93 7.84
C ARG A 672 -22.33 -2.12 8.81
N ASN A 673 -21.77 -3.24 8.35
CA ASN A 673 -21.70 -4.51 9.09
C ASN A 673 -20.29 -5.13 9.12
N CYS A 674 -19.22 -4.33 8.98
CA CYS A 674 -17.84 -4.82 9.08
C CYS A 674 -17.24 -4.41 10.43
N PRO A 675 -16.56 -5.33 11.16
CA PRO A 675 -15.81 -4.96 12.36
C PRO A 675 -14.83 -3.82 12.09
N LEU A 676 -14.64 -2.91 13.05
CA LEU A 676 -13.81 -1.72 12.83
C LEU A 676 -12.37 -2.09 12.45
N GLN A 677 -11.80 -3.13 13.06
CA GLN A 677 -10.44 -3.61 12.79
C GLN A 677 -10.26 -4.19 11.38
N ASP A 678 -11.35 -4.66 10.79
CA ASP A 678 -11.40 -5.28 9.47
C ASP A 678 -11.88 -4.28 8.40
N LEU A 679 -11.99 -2.98 8.74
CA LEU A 679 -12.30 -1.96 7.76
C LEU A 679 -11.28 -2.00 6.62
N PRO A 680 -11.71 -2.27 5.38
CA PRO A 680 -10.76 -2.41 4.28
C PRO A 680 -9.96 -1.14 3.98
N MET A 681 -10.48 0.03 4.39
CA MET A 681 -9.75 1.30 4.31
C MET A 681 -8.50 1.34 5.18
N LEU A 682 -8.48 0.64 6.33
CA LEU A 682 -7.27 0.54 7.14
C LEU A 682 -6.19 -0.18 6.35
N GLU A 683 -6.52 -1.31 5.70
CA GLU A 683 -5.59 -2.05 4.86
C GLU A 683 -5.09 -1.26 3.65
N ILE A 684 -5.96 -0.45 3.03
CA ILE A 684 -5.55 0.47 1.94
C ILE A 684 -4.48 1.43 2.43
N LEU A 685 -4.66 2.06 3.60
CA LEU A 685 -3.66 2.96 4.15
C LEU A 685 -2.35 2.23 4.48
N ARG A 686 -2.45 1.00 5.02
CA ARG A 686 -1.27 0.19 5.36
C ARG A 686 -0.41 -0.05 4.14
N ARG A 687 -1.02 -0.57 3.07
CA ARG A 687 -0.35 -0.84 1.80
C ARG A 687 0.12 0.43 1.08
N THR A 688 -0.66 1.51 1.16
CA THR A 688 -0.25 2.79 0.57
C THR A 688 1.03 3.30 1.23
N SER A 689 1.10 3.26 2.56
CA SER A 689 2.25 3.76 3.33
C SER A 689 3.54 2.97 3.10
N GLU A 690 3.50 1.77 2.51
CA GLU A 690 4.68 0.98 2.15
C GLU A 690 5.50 1.62 1.02
N THR A 691 4.85 2.45 0.19
CA THR A 691 5.48 3.01 -1.02
C THR A 691 5.28 4.51 -1.19
N VAL A 692 4.32 5.12 -0.48
CA VAL A 692 3.99 6.54 -0.55
C VAL A 692 4.55 7.27 0.67
N PHE A 693 5.60 8.05 0.46
CA PHE A 693 6.33 8.78 1.51
C PHE A 693 5.98 10.28 1.52
N VAL A 694 4.68 10.58 1.36
CA VAL A 694 4.07 11.91 1.53
C VAL A 694 2.88 11.79 2.49
N PRO A 695 2.33 12.89 3.01
CA PRO A 695 1.20 12.87 3.93
C PRO A 695 -0.04 12.20 3.33
N LEU A 696 -0.70 11.39 4.14
CA LEU A 696 -1.94 10.69 3.80
C LEU A 696 -3.09 11.24 4.66
N THR A 697 -4.11 11.78 4.02
CA THR A 697 -5.32 12.27 4.69
C THR A 697 -6.47 11.30 4.44
N ILE A 698 -7.22 10.94 5.48
CA ILE A 698 -8.40 10.06 5.37
C ILE A 698 -9.67 10.79 5.83
N GLY A 699 -10.66 10.91 4.96
CA GLY A 699 -11.98 11.45 5.28
C GLY A 699 -13.07 10.39 5.18
N GLY A 700 -14.09 10.48 6.03
CA GLY A 700 -15.25 9.59 6.00
C GLY A 700 -15.19 8.43 7.01
N GLY A 701 -16.15 8.39 7.93
CA GLY A 701 -16.28 7.34 8.95
C GLY A 701 -15.55 7.63 10.28
N ILE A 702 -14.96 8.82 10.45
CA ILE A 702 -14.27 9.22 11.68
C ILE A 702 -15.26 9.81 12.67
N ARG A 703 -15.93 8.96 13.44
CA ARG A 703 -16.95 9.34 14.40
C ARG A 703 -17.12 8.28 15.48
N GLU A 704 -17.82 8.61 16.55
CA GLU A 704 -18.26 7.61 17.52
C GLU A 704 -19.16 6.58 16.83
N MET A 705 -18.91 5.30 17.08
CA MET A 705 -19.68 4.23 16.49
C MET A 705 -19.76 3.01 17.41
N THR A 706 -20.83 2.24 17.24
CA THR A 706 -20.97 0.93 17.85
C THR A 706 -20.47 -0.12 16.87
N ASP A 707 -19.48 -0.91 17.29
CA ASP A 707 -18.96 -2.03 16.51
C ASP A 707 -19.98 -3.18 16.43
N THR A 708 -19.75 -4.11 15.51
CA THR A 708 -20.62 -5.26 15.23
C THR A 708 -20.85 -6.18 16.45
N ASP A 709 -19.96 -6.15 17.44
CA ASP A 709 -20.07 -6.88 18.70
C ASP A 709 -20.77 -6.09 19.82
N GLY A 710 -21.22 -4.87 19.54
CA GLY A 710 -21.87 -3.97 20.49
C GLY A 710 -20.92 -3.05 21.26
N THR A 711 -19.61 -3.13 21.04
CA THR A 711 -18.63 -2.26 21.68
C THR A 711 -18.79 -0.81 21.22
N GLN A 712 -18.87 0.13 22.16
CA GLN A 712 -18.82 1.56 21.83
C GLN A 712 -17.38 2.00 21.61
N ILE A 713 -17.10 2.58 20.46
CA ILE A 713 -15.77 3.04 20.07
C ILE A 713 -15.83 4.55 19.85
N SER A 714 -14.98 5.27 20.58
CA SER A 714 -14.91 6.73 20.49
C SER A 714 -14.33 7.20 19.16
N ALA A 715 -14.65 8.43 18.74
CA ALA A 715 -14.04 9.02 17.54
C ALA A 715 -12.51 9.09 17.64
N LEU A 716 -11.98 9.29 18.86
CA LEU A 716 -10.55 9.28 19.13
C LEU A 716 -9.91 7.91 18.87
N ASP A 717 -10.57 6.83 19.30
CA ASP A 717 -10.07 5.46 19.07
C ASP A 717 -10.14 5.09 17.58
N VAL A 718 -11.20 5.49 16.88
CA VAL A 718 -11.30 5.35 15.42
C VAL A 718 -10.14 6.09 14.74
N ALA A 719 -9.90 7.35 15.08
CA ALA A 719 -8.80 8.14 14.53
C ALA A 719 -7.43 7.50 14.82
N LYS A 720 -7.22 7.02 16.06
CA LYS A 720 -6.01 6.29 16.47
C LYS A 720 -5.75 5.08 15.57
N MET A 721 -6.77 4.29 15.24
CA MET A 721 -6.63 3.14 14.35
C MET A 721 -6.27 3.54 12.92
N TYR A 722 -6.81 4.64 12.42
CA TYR A 722 -6.44 5.21 11.11
C TYR A 722 -4.99 5.70 11.10
N PHE A 723 -4.54 6.40 12.14
CA PHE A 723 -3.15 6.86 12.27
C PHE A 723 -2.17 5.68 12.32
N GLN A 724 -2.45 4.67 13.14
CA GLN A 724 -1.64 3.43 13.22
C GLN A 724 -1.62 2.64 11.89
N SER A 725 -2.62 2.85 11.05
CA SER A 725 -2.72 2.18 9.75
C SER A 725 -2.02 2.96 8.63
N GLY A 726 -1.58 4.20 8.86
CA GLY A 726 -0.78 4.96 7.89
C GLY A 726 -1.29 6.36 7.59
N ALA A 727 -2.46 6.76 8.09
CA ALA A 727 -2.94 8.14 7.94
C ALA A 727 -2.10 9.10 8.80
N ASP A 728 -1.96 10.34 8.34
CA ASP A 728 -1.33 11.44 9.07
C ASP A 728 -2.37 12.45 9.55
N LYS A 729 -3.47 12.57 8.81
CA LYS A 729 -4.58 13.48 9.10
C LYS A 729 -5.92 12.77 8.92
N VAL A 730 -6.89 13.13 9.76
CA VAL A 730 -8.28 12.68 9.63
C VAL A 730 -9.18 13.85 9.27
N SER A 731 -10.13 13.61 8.36
CA SER A 731 -11.08 14.62 7.92
C SER A 731 -12.48 14.37 8.49
N ILE A 732 -13.02 15.36 9.19
CA ILE A 732 -14.36 15.38 9.79
C ILE A 732 -15.31 16.17 8.89
N GLY A 733 -16.45 15.58 8.52
CA GLY A 733 -17.45 16.19 7.64
C GLY A 733 -18.72 16.60 8.40
N SER A 734 -19.81 15.84 8.22
CA SER A 734 -21.14 16.18 8.76
C SER A 734 -21.18 16.44 10.27
N ASP A 735 -20.40 15.69 11.05
CA ASP A 735 -20.35 15.85 12.51
C ASP A 735 -19.75 17.21 12.92
N ALA A 736 -18.94 17.84 12.07
CA ALA A 736 -18.41 19.18 12.31
C ALA A 736 -19.51 20.25 12.26
N VAL A 737 -20.51 20.08 11.38
CA VAL A 737 -21.65 21.00 11.27
C VAL A 737 -22.54 20.89 12.51
N ILE A 738 -22.81 19.67 12.95
CA ILE A 738 -23.58 19.40 14.19
C ILE A 738 -22.86 19.99 15.40
N ALA A 739 -21.54 19.76 15.51
CA ALA A 739 -20.72 20.33 16.56
C ALA A 739 -20.74 21.87 16.56
N ALA A 740 -20.71 22.50 15.39
CA ALA A 740 -20.78 23.96 15.27
C ALA A 740 -22.14 24.51 15.71
N GLU A 741 -23.24 23.87 15.33
CA GLU A 741 -24.58 24.23 15.80
C GLU A 741 -24.67 24.15 17.33
N GLU A 742 -24.19 23.07 17.94
CA GLU A 742 -24.13 22.91 19.39
C GLU A 742 -23.25 23.98 20.07
N TYR A 743 -22.12 24.33 19.46
CA TYR A 743 -21.23 25.38 19.97
C TYR A 743 -21.93 26.74 20.06
N TYR A 744 -22.68 27.15 19.03
CA TYR A 744 -23.45 28.39 19.07
C TYR A 744 -24.65 28.32 20.01
N GLN A 745 -25.36 27.19 20.05
CA GLN A 745 -26.46 26.96 21.01
C GLN A 745 -25.99 27.07 22.46
N ASN A 746 -24.77 26.59 22.75
CA ASN A 746 -24.15 26.68 24.07
C ASN A 746 -23.47 28.03 24.36
N GLY A 747 -23.70 29.04 23.52
CA GLY A 747 -23.15 30.39 23.71
C GLY A 747 -21.64 30.46 23.47
N LYS A 748 -21.16 29.78 22.42
CA LYS A 748 -19.74 29.72 22.00
C LYS A 748 -18.82 29.05 23.04
N LYS A 749 -19.34 28.04 23.73
CA LYS A 749 -18.58 27.25 24.72
C LYS A 749 -18.19 25.90 24.16
N LEU A 750 -16.92 25.55 24.36
CA LEU A 750 -16.36 24.26 24.02
C LEU A 750 -16.92 23.17 24.94
N SER A 751 -17.28 22.04 24.35
CA SER A 751 -17.89 20.91 25.08
C SER A 751 -16.82 19.96 25.66
N GLY A 752 -15.64 19.93 25.04
CA GLY A 752 -14.57 18.96 25.27
C GLY A 752 -14.90 17.54 24.79
N LYS A 753 -16.01 17.33 24.10
CA LYS A 753 -16.55 16.01 23.74
C LYS A 753 -16.58 15.74 22.25
N THR A 754 -16.48 16.76 21.41
CA THR A 754 -16.54 16.57 19.96
C THR A 754 -15.31 15.81 19.47
N ALA A 755 -15.44 15.11 18.33
CA ALA A 755 -14.31 14.44 17.70
C ALA A 755 -13.14 15.41 17.44
N ILE A 756 -13.44 16.65 17.03
CA ILE A 756 -12.45 17.70 16.75
C ILE A 756 -11.65 18.02 18.03
N GLU A 757 -12.33 18.28 19.14
CA GLU A 757 -11.69 18.60 20.43
C GLU A 757 -10.86 17.42 20.97
N GLN A 758 -11.38 16.20 20.88
CA GLN A 758 -10.71 15.00 21.42
C GLN A 758 -9.46 14.64 20.61
N ILE A 759 -9.56 14.64 19.28
CA ILE A 759 -8.46 14.26 18.39
C ILE A 759 -7.38 15.33 18.40
N SER A 760 -7.74 16.62 18.32
CA SER A 760 -6.77 17.72 18.35
C SER A 760 -6.02 17.80 19.68
N LYS A 761 -6.68 17.53 20.81
CA LYS A 761 -6.03 17.48 22.12
C LYS A 761 -4.99 16.36 22.24
N ALA A 762 -5.20 15.23 21.57
CA ALA A 762 -4.28 14.10 21.61
C ALA A 762 -3.14 14.23 20.57
N TYR A 763 -3.49 14.61 19.34
CA TYR A 763 -2.61 14.57 18.16
C TYR A 763 -2.24 15.95 17.61
N GLY A 764 -2.61 17.03 18.30
CA GLY A 764 -2.44 18.41 17.85
C GLY A 764 -3.45 18.82 16.78
N ASN A 765 -3.66 20.13 16.63
CA ASN A 765 -4.60 20.68 15.65
C ASN A 765 -4.29 20.19 14.23
N GLN A 766 -3.00 20.06 13.91
CA GLN A 766 -2.50 19.64 12.61
C GLN A 766 -3.01 18.26 12.14
N ALA A 767 -3.48 17.41 13.05
CA ALA A 767 -4.01 16.08 12.72
C ALA A 767 -5.49 16.10 12.27
N VAL A 768 -6.20 17.22 12.49
CA VAL A 768 -7.64 17.34 12.25
C VAL A 768 -7.92 18.30 11.09
N VAL A 769 -8.47 17.75 10.02
CA VAL A 769 -9.00 18.49 8.87
C VAL A 769 -10.52 18.53 8.97
N VAL A 770 -11.15 19.66 8.63
CA VAL A 770 -12.62 19.72 8.52
C VAL A 770 -13.03 19.91 7.07
N SER A 771 -13.81 18.95 6.55
CA SER A 771 -14.38 19.03 5.21
C SER A 771 -15.68 19.83 5.25
N VAL A 772 -15.70 20.95 4.53
CA VAL A 772 -16.83 21.87 4.48
C VAL A 772 -17.43 21.83 3.08
N ASP A 773 -18.75 21.61 3.01
CA ASP A 773 -19.52 21.51 1.77
C ASP A 773 -20.56 22.65 1.67
N PRO A 774 -20.14 23.88 1.35
CA PRO A 774 -21.01 25.03 1.23
C PRO A 774 -21.68 25.10 -0.15
N LYS A 775 -22.88 25.68 -0.17
CA LYS A 775 -23.61 26.06 -1.37
C LYS A 775 -23.99 27.54 -1.33
N ARG A 776 -23.89 28.23 -2.45
CA ARG A 776 -24.24 29.65 -2.56
C ARG A 776 -25.77 29.85 -2.50
N VAL A 777 -26.21 30.81 -1.69
CA VAL A 777 -27.61 31.22 -1.54
C VAL A 777 -27.72 32.73 -1.74
N TYR A 778 -28.50 33.14 -2.75
CA TYR A 778 -28.72 34.55 -3.08
C TYR A 778 -29.85 35.16 -2.24
N VAL A 779 -29.68 36.44 -1.89
CA VAL A 779 -30.64 37.21 -1.09
C VAL A 779 -30.78 38.63 -1.66
N SER A 780 -31.90 39.30 -1.36
CA SER A 780 -32.14 40.67 -1.86
C SER A 780 -31.21 41.72 -1.27
N GLY A 781 -30.64 41.44 -0.10
CA GLY A 781 -29.72 42.32 0.63
C GLY A 781 -29.28 41.69 1.95
N PRO A 782 -28.27 42.24 2.64
CA PRO A 782 -27.76 41.71 3.91
C PRO A 782 -28.83 41.59 5.01
N GLU A 783 -29.85 42.45 4.99
CA GLU A 783 -30.96 42.46 5.95
C GLU A 783 -31.95 41.29 5.79
N ALA A 784 -31.89 40.57 4.67
CA ALA A 784 -32.81 39.48 4.36
C ALA A 784 -32.44 38.15 5.06
N THR A 785 -31.30 38.10 5.75
CA THR A 785 -30.81 36.93 6.46
C THR A 785 -30.04 37.35 7.72
N THR A 786 -29.98 36.49 8.72
CA THR A 786 -29.10 36.68 9.88
C THR A 786 -27.68 36.18 9.64
N HIS A 787 -27.45 35.50 8.51
CA HIS A 787 -26.16 34.93 8.14
C HIS A 787 -25.21 35.97 7.55
N HIS A 788 -23.91 35.67 7.61
CA HIS A 788 -22.92 36.52 6.96
C HIS A 788 -23.08 36.50 5.44
N THR A 789 -23.30 37.67 4.84
CA THR A 789 -23.41 37.82 3.38
C THR A 789 -22.21 38.55 2.79
N ILE A 790 -21.84 38.18 1.57
CA ILE A 790 -20.88 38.90 0.73
C ILE A 790 -21.57 39.49 -0.50
N LYS A 791 -20.95 40.53 -1.06
CA LYS A 791 -21.28 40.99 -2.42
C LYS A 791 -20.55 40.12 -3.43
N THR A 792 -21.29 39.55 -4.37
CA THR A 792 -20.74 38.73 -5.44
C THR A 792 -20.68 39.46 -6.78
N LYS A 793 -19.64 39.16 -7.56
CA LYS A 793 -19.51 39.59 -8.96
C LYS A 793 -20.39 38.79 -9.91
N PHE A 794 -21.06 37.74 -9.43
CA PHE A 794 -21.87 36.82 -10.22
C PHE A 794 -23.33 36.87 -9.77
N PRO A 795 -24.13 37.85 -10.24
CA PRO A 795 -25.52 37.97 -9.84
C PRO A 795 -26.37 36.79 -10.35
N ASP A 796 -27.45 36.48 -9.63
CA ASP A 796 -28.39 35.43 -10.04
C ASP A 796 -29.32 35.87 -11.19
N ALA A 797 -30.24 35.00 -11.59
CA ALA A 797 -31.22 35.29 -12.64
C ALA A 797 -32.17 36.46 -12.30
N ASN A 798 -32.34 36.78 -11.01
CA ASN A 798 -33.14 37.89 -10.52
C ASN A 798 -32.32 39.18 -10.34
N GLY A 799 -31.02 39.16 -10.68
CA GLY A 799 -30.11 40.29 -10.53
C GLY A 799 -29.64 40.52 -9.09
N GLN A 800 -29.83 39.56 -8.18
CA GLN A 800 -29.36 39.65 -6.80
C GLN A 800 -27.83 39.52 -6.78
N ASP A 801 -27.14 40.54 -6.25
CA ASP A 801 -25.68 40.62 -6.15
C ASP A 801 -25.14 40.31 -4.74
N THR A 802 -26.03 39.91 -3.82
CA THR A 802 -25.70 39.59 -2.44
C THR A 802 -26.00 38.12 -2.17
N CYS A 803 -25.04 37.40 -1.59
CA CYS A 803 -25.19 35.98 -1.29
C CYS A 803 -24.49 35.59 0.00
N TRP A 804 -24.86 34.46 0.57
CA TRP A 804 -24.14 33.78 1.65
C TRP A 804 -23.91 32.31 1.28
N TYR A 805 -23.06 31.62 2.02
CA TYR A 805 -22.73 30.23 1.78
C TYR A 805 -23.33 29.35 2.87
N GLN A 806 -24.34 28.58 2.50
CA GLN A 806 -25.04 27.66 3.40
C GLN A 806 -24.31 26.32 3.46
N CYS A 807 -24.05 25.83 4.68
CA CYS A 807 -23.38 24.55 4.88
C CYS A 807 -24.33 23.36 4.73
N THR A 808 -23.76 22.21 4.36
CA THR A 808 -24.52 20.97 4.16
C THR A 808 -23.95 19.80 4.95
N VAL A 809 -24.77 18.78 5.14
CA VAL A 809 -24.41 17.48 5.74
C VAL A 809 -24.83 16.32 4.84
N LYS A 810 -24.45 15.10 5.22
CA LYS A 810 -24.73 13.84 4.50
C LYS A 810 -24.25 13.87 3.04
N GLY A 811 -23.08 14.47 2.82
CA GLY A 811 -22.43 14.60 1.51
C GLY A 811 -23.22 15.50 0.56
N GLY A 812 -23.51 16.73 0.97
CA GLY A 812 -24.21 17.72 0.13
C GLY A 812 -25.74 17.57 0.03
N ARG A 813 -26.34 16.59 0.71
CA ARG A 813 -27.76 16.21 0.50
C ARG A 813 -28.75 16.92 1.43
N GLU A 814 -28.28 17.40 2.57
CA GLU A 814 -29.12 18.07 3.56
C GLU A 814 -28.51 19.44 3.87
N MET A 815 -29.28 20.50 3.63
CA MET A 815 -28.92 21.88 3.98
C MET A 815 -29.11 22.10 5.48
N ARG A 816 -28.21 22.87 6.10
CA ARG A 816 -28.31 23.28 7.50
C ARG A 816 -28.39 24.79 7.61
N ASP A 817 -29.06 25.27 8.64
CA ASP A 817 -29.25 26.72 8.88
C ASP A 817 -28.02 27.32 9.58
N ILE A 818 -26.88 27.22 8.92
CA ILE A 818 -25.58 27.70 9.39
C ILE A 818 -24.74 28.12 8.20
N ASP A 819 -24.12 29.29 8.29
CA ASP A 819 -23.25 29.80 7.24
C ASP A 819 -21.81 29.28 7.37
N VAL A 820 -21.06 29.41 6.27
CA VAL A 820 -19.68 28.90 6.20
C VAL A 820 -18.78 29.55 7.24
N ARG A 821 -18.92 30.85 7.52
CA ARG A 821 -18.11 31.55 8.52
C ARG A 821 -18.39 31.04 9.92
N GLN A 822 -19.68 30.87 10.26
CA GLN A 822 -20.08 30.28 11.53
C GLN A 822 -19.44 28.90 11.73
N LEU A 823 -19.54 28.03 10.71
CA LEU A 823 -18.95 26.70 10.78
C LEU A 823 -17.43 26.75 10.98
N VAL A 824 -16.69 27.48 10.12
CA VAL A 824 -15.22 27.47 10.17
C VAL A 824 -14.67 28.09 11.46
N GLN A 825 -15.32 29.11 12.00
CA GLN A 825 -14.93 29.73 13.28
C GLN A 825 -15.16 28.79 14.46
N ALA A 826 -16.29 28.07 14.46
CA ALA A 826 -16.59 27.11 15.52
C ALA A 826 -15.57 25.97 15.54
N VAL A 827 -15.25 25.40 14.37
CA VAL A 827 -14.32 24.25 14.31
C VAL A 827 -12.87 24.65 14.54
N GLU A 828 -12.46 25.86 14.14
CA GLU A 828 -11.16 26.43 14.53
C GLU A 828 -11.06 26.55 16.06
N ALA A 829 -12.10 27.08 16.72
CA ALA A 829 -12.14 27.17 18.17
C ALA A 829 -12.09 25.80 18.87
N MET A 830 -12.64 24.75 18.23
CA MET A 830 -12.57 23.37 18.71
C MET A 830 -11.20 22.70 18.52
N GLY A 831 -10.29 23.31 17.75
CA GLY A 831 -8.95 22.78 17.49
C GLY A 831 -8.76 22.10 16.13
N ALA A 832 -9.61 22.37 15.14
CA ALA A 832 -9.29 22.01 13.75
C ALA A 832 -8.01 22.74 13.32
N GLY A 833 -7.12 22.06 12.59
CA GLY A 833 -5.87 22.64 12.11
C GLY A 833 -5.85 22.90 10.61
N GLU A 834 -6.87 22.50 9.86
CA GLU A 834 -6.97 22.72 8.42
C GLU A 834 -8.42 22.61 7.94
N ILE A 835 -8.83 23.47 7.01
CA ILE A 835 -10.14 23.39 6.35
C ILE A 835 -9.97 22.84 4.94
N LEU A 836 -10.66 21.74 4.64
CA LEU A 836 -10.90 21.28 3.29
C LEU A 836 -12.17 21.94 2.75
N LEU A 837 -12.01 23.02 1.99
CA LEU A 837 -13.10 23.86 1.52
C LEU A 837 -13.56 23.41 0.14
N ASN A 838 -14.59 22.54 0.11
CA ASN A 838 -15.25 22.16 -1.12
C ASN A 838 -16.19 23.29 -1.58
N CYS A 839 -16.76 23.15 -2.77
CA CYS A 839 -17.79 24.05 -3.27
C CYS A 839 -18.78 23.26 -4.12
N ILE A 840 -20.00 23.09 -3.62
CA ILE A 840 -21.03 22.26 -4.28
C ILE A 840 -21.32 22.79 -5.69
N ASP A 841 -21.35 24.11 -5.87
CA ASP A 841 -21.67 24.74 -7.15
C ASP A 841 -20.54 24.60 -8.19
N LYS A 842 -19.30 24.36 -7.75
CA LYS A 842 -18.13 24.16 -8.63
C LYS A 842 -17.78 22.70 -8.83
N ASP A 843 -18.32 21.79 -8.02
CA ASP A 843 -17.95 20.38 -8.05
C ASP A 843 -18.24 19.72 -9.40
N GLY A 844 -17.27 18.97 -9.93
CA GLY A 844 -17.34 18.36 -11.27
C GLY A 844 -17.38 19.33 -12.46
N SER A 845 -17.46 20.65 -12.25
CA SER A 845 -17.63 21.64 -13.34
C SER A 845 -16.40 21.81 -14.22
N ASN A 846 -15.20 21.49 -13.70
CA ASN A 846 -13.91 21.74 -14.35
C ASN A 846 -13.75 23.20 -14.83
N SER A 847 -14.30 24.18 -14.09
CA SER A 847 -14.36 25.60 -14.46
C SER A 847 -13.50 26.53 -13.60
N GLY A 848 -12.77 25.98 -12.64
CA GLY A 848 -11.98 26.73 -11.65
C GLY A 848 -12.64 26.71 -10.27
N PHE A 849 -11.89 27.15 -9.27
CA PHE A 849 -12.34 27.22 -7.88
C PHE A 849 -13.26 28.43 -7.64
N ASP A 850 -14.00 28.45 -6.52
CA ASP A 850 -14.75 29.63 -6.09
C ASP A 850 -13.84 30.55 -5.26
N HIS A 851 -13.33 31.62 -5.89
CA HIS A 851 -12.43 32.56 -5.23
C HIS A 851 -13.12 33.41 -4.16
N GLU A 852 -14.41 33.73 -4.33
CA GLU A 852 -15.15 34.55 -3.37
C GLU A 852 -15.37 33.76 -2.08
N LEU A 853 -15.71 32.47 -2.20
CA LEU A 853 -15.81 31.55 -1.07
C LEU A 853 -14.47 31.39 -0.34
N ILE A 854 -13.37 31.17 -1.08
CA ILE A 854 -12.04 31.01 -0.49
C ILE A 854 -11.66 32.25 0.32
N GLN A 855 -11.83 33.45 -0.27
CA GLN A 855 -11.48 34.68 0.42
C GLN A 855 -12.39 34.93 1.64
N ASP A 856 -13.69 34.64 1.51
CA ASP A 856 -14.65 34.79 2.60
C ASP A 856 -14.28 33.92 3.82
N VAL A 857 -13.83 32.69 3.58
CA VAL A 857 -13.34 31.79 4.64
C VAL A 857 -11.99 32.25 5.18
N LYS A 858 -11.03 32.65 4.32
CA LYS A 858 -9.71 33.16 4.77
C LYS A 858 -9.81 34.43 5.61
N ASP A 859 -10.82 35.26 5.38
CA ASP A 859 -11.09 36.45 6.20
C ASP A 859 -11.70 36.12 7.57
N ALA A 860 -12.19 34.88 7.76
CA ALA A 860 -12.92 34.47 8.96
C ALA A 860 -12.07 33.69 9.98
N ILE A 861 -10.99 33.03 9.55
CA ILE A 861 -10.16 32.11 10.35
C ILE A 861 -8.66 32.29 10.08
N LYS A 862 -7.83 31.71 10.94
CA LYS A 862 -6.36 31.74 10.88
C LYS A 862 -5.71 30.38 10.66
N ILE A 863 -6.49 29.32 10.50
CA ILE A 863 -5.97 28.00 10.12
C ILE A 863 -5.86 27.86 8.59
N PRO A 864 -4.98 26.97 8.07
CA PRO A 864 -4.85 26.70 6.65
C PRO A 864 -6.17 26.31 5.96
N VAL A 865 -6.37 26.79 4.72
CA VAL A 865 -7.53 26.48 3.87
C VAL A 865 -7.05 25.86 2.56
N ILE A 866 -7.53 24.65 2.30
CA ILE A 866 -7.37 23.92 1.04
C ILE A 866 -8.53 24.29 0.11
N ALA A 867 -8.23 24.90 -1.04
CA ALA A 867 -9.20 25.09 -2.11
C ALA A 867 -9.53 23.75 -2.78
N SER A 868 -10.80 23.37 -2.80
CA SER A 868 -11.30 22.14 -3.43
C SER A 868 -12.51 22.43 -4.33
N SER A 869 -12.87 21.45 -5.18
CA SER A 869 -13.96 21.50 -6.17
C SER A 869 -13.77 22.51 -7.32
N GLY A 870 -13.80 22.02 -8.57
CA GLY A 870 -13.80 22.84 -9.80
C GLY A 870 -12.48 22.87 -10.59
N ALA A 871 -11.39 22.34 -10.04
CA ALA A 871 -10.14 22.16 -10.78
C ALA A 871 -10.33 21.30 -12.04
N GLY A 872 -9.86 21.80 -13.18
CA GLY A 872 -10.14 21.26 -14.51
C GLY A 872 -9.02 21.50 -15.54
N LYS A 873 -7.93 22.17 -15.15
CA LYS A 873 -6.66 22.30 -15.89
C LYS A 873 -5.59 22.90 -14.95
N PRO A 874 -4.28 22.76 -15.24
CA PRO A 874 -3.21 23.39 -14.44
C PRO A 874 -3.39 24.89 -14.21
N ALA A 875 -3.91 25.61 -15.21
CA ALA A 875 -4.21 27.03 -15.11
C ALA A 875 -5.17 27.38 -13.95
N HIS A 876 -6.03 26.47 -13.49
CA HIS A 876 -6.89 26.73 -12.32
C HIS A 876 -6.11 26.75 -11.01
N PHE A 877 -5.05 25.95 -10.90
CA PHE A 877 -4.15 25.97 -9.75
C PHE A 877 -3.33 27.25 -9.74
N GLU A 878 -2.77 27.64 -10.89
CA GLU A 878 -2.10 28.93 -11.04
C GLU A 878 -3.03 30.10 -10.65
N ASP A 879 -4.26 30.09 -11.15
CA ASP A 879 -5.24 31.15 -10.92
C ASP A 879 -5.62 31.29 -9.45
N VAL A 880 -5.93 30.18 -8.76
CA VAL A 880 -6.34 30.23 -7.36
C VAL A 880 -5.20 30.68 -6.45
N PHE A 881 -3.97 30.22 -6.73
CA PHE A 881 -2.78 30.61 -5.97
C PHE A 881 -2.29 32.04 -6.25
N ALA A 882 -2.68 32.62 -7.38
CA ALA A 882 -2.36 34.00 -7.73
C ALA A 882 -3.40 35.00 -7.20
N LYS A 883 -4.68 34.60 -7.20
CA LYS A 883 -5.81 35.50 -6.89
C LYS A 883 -6.37 35.38 -5.48
N THR A 884 -5.98 34.34 -4.73
CA THR A 884 -6.44 34.11 -3.36
C THR A 884 -5.27 33.83 -2.43
N THR A 885 -5.52 33.85 -1.13
CA THR A 885 -4.57 33.49 -0.08
C THR A 885 -4.73 32.04 0.40
N THR A 886 -5.26 31.15 -0.46
CA THR A 886 -5.38 29.72 -0.13
C THR A 886 -4.00 29.09 0.12
N ASP A 887 -3.95 28.18 1.08
CA ASP A 887 -2.71 27.55 1.54
C ASP A 887 -2.35 26.30 0.72
N ALA A 888 -3.36 25.65 0.13
CA ALA A 888 -3.20 24.48 -0.73
C ALA A 888 -4.36 24.37 -1.72
N ALA A 889 -4.19 23.59 -2.78
CA ALA A 889 -5.25 23.30 -3.74
C ALA A 889 -5.34 21.81 -4.02
N LEU A 890 -6.57 21.29 -4.06
CA LEU A 890 -6.86 19.87 -4.22
C LEU A 890 -7.47 19.57 -5.60
N GLY A 891 -6.96 18.53 -6.25
CA GLY A 891 -7.49 17.97 -7.48
C GLY A 891 -7.89 16.50 -7.31
N ALA A 892 -8.99 16.08 -7.94
CA ALA A 892 -9.45 14.69 -7.91
C ALA A 892 -9.48 14.08 -9.32
N GLY A 893 -10.55 14.31 -10.08
CA GLY A 893 -10.84 13.64 -11.36
C GLY A 893 -9.93 13.95 -12.55
N MET A 894 -8.83 14.69 -12.34
CA MET A 894 -8.00 15.24 -13.41
C MET A 894 -6.49 15.16 -13.14
N VAL A 895 -6.07 14.44 -12.12
CA VAL A 895 -4.69 14.48 -11.67
C VAL A 895 -3.81 13.62 -12.60
N ARG A 896 -3.35 14.22 -13.69
CA ARG A 896 -2.03 13.93 -14.28
C ARG A 896 -1.13 15.06 -13.79
N PHE A 897 -0.31 14.80 -12.77
CA PHE A 897 0.80 15.71 -12.50
C PHE A 897 1.81 15.52 -13.64
N TYR A 898 2.20 16.64 -14.27
CA TYR A 898 3.16 16.66 -15.39
C TYR A 898 4.55 17.01 -14.88
#